data_AF-A0A3N5AZ24-F1
#
_entry.id   AF-A0A3N5AZ24-F1
#
_cell.length_a   1.000
_cell.length_b   1.000
_cell.length_c   1.000
_cell.angle_alpha   90.00
_cell.angle_beta   90.00
_cell.angle_gamma   90.00
#
_symmetry.space_group_name_H-M   'P 1'
#
loop_
_entity.id
_entity.type
_entity.pdbx_description
1 polymer ?
#
loop_
_entity_poly.entity_id
_entity_poly.type
_entity_poly.pdbx_seq_one_letter_code
_entity_poly.pdbx_strand_id
1 'polypeptide(L)'
;MRPPRIGAGTVKALAAAAVVFAAVLPAQPAYAATTNFYVDPVNGSDSNSGTSTAAAFKTIQAAKAAVRAVNANMSDDIAVNLRGGTYPLTSPITFGTGDSGTNGHTVVYQAYNGETPVITGGKAITGWTTAAGGEYKAPVGTLDFRQLYVNGVRATRARFPDLGSDFQLQGSDKTNKLLKVLSSQVSNWGHLNQVEMMLETQWGESYLRLKSISSSNGTADVSIQDREAGILFPRPFPVLSNGSPLHFENAHEFLNEPGEFYVDTAAQTVYYKPRPGEDMSTATVQAPTLQTLFDIKGTNLDSPAHDLRFSGLTFTGTTWMEATNNGYLNGQGGNYNLSADTSNNQYVGRPPAGVQASNADRLSFTGNTFTQMGATALDLHHGVHDSTVTGNLVHDIAGNGIMVGKFSDPTVEFHTVYNPPTSPAGEDAREVVKNVTVKNNLITRVGEDYLGTAGINAGFVNSTTIDHNDISDTPWAGISLGWGWQSAANAEGNNSVSYNRIGNVMNRLCDSAGIYHLSNDPGTVFNGNYIHDVIRMPSACGSAVSGMYLDEGSNNMTLSNNVLSHTDGFINQNRNGSNVTLTNNTTSGDAVIKASGLESAYRGLAAKLNLAYNKPASSSSVNGSAWGAAKANDNDGATGWSPTGSDTSAWWQVDLGQAYQLGQFSLTTRQDLDQSETRGHFEIRASNDPSFATYTVVGRQTDTLPLASTLTGNIDVRQKFRYVRVAKTDGAYFFIADFSVQQADGALEDATGTPNVNASTYYTFKNVNSGQLMDVYQNSTADGASVIQWPSNGGANQQWNIVPVSGQLYRIVNRNSGKALDINASSHRTGTALQQYTYNGGNNQLWYFEPTSGGYVIRNFESRQVLEVGGGSTANGAAVSQWMPLNQSNQAWTIQ
;
A
#
# COMPACT_ATOMS: atom_id res chain seq x y z
N MET A 1 -37.05 -57.40 12.88
CA MET A 1 -37.77 -57.58 14.15
C MET A 1 -37.23 -56.59 15.18
N ARG A 2 -38.09 -55.70 15.69
CA ARG A 2 -37.88 -54.88 16.92
C ARG A 2 -38.20 -55.75 18.16
N PRO A 3 -37.99 -55.37 19.46
CA PRO A 3 -37.30 -54.23 20.14
C PRO A 3 -36.45 -54.74 21.37
N PRO A 4 -36.40 -54.14 22.60
CA PRO A 4 -35.81 -52.88 23.14
C PRO A 4 -34.92 -53.04 24.42
N ARG A 5 -34.38 -51.89 24.91
CA ARG A 5 -34.20 -51.41 26.33
C ARG A 5 -32.76 -51.08 26.78
N ILE A 6 -32.45 -49.80 26.93
CA ILE A 6 -32.46 -48.93 28.15
C ILE A 6 -31.27 -49.20 29.09
N GLY A 7 -30.49 -48.14 29.33
CA GLY A 7 -29.58 -48.01 30.45
C GLY A 7 -28.92 -46.62 30.45
N ALA A 8 -29.57 -45.65 31.09
CA ALA A 8 -29.05 -44.31 31.30
C ALA A 8 -28.08 -44.26 32.49
N GLY A 9 -27.03 -43.45 32.35
CA GLY A 9 -26.46 -42.66 33.45
C GLY A 9 -25.16 -43.18 34.07
N THR A 10 -24.05 -42.52 33.74
CA THR A 10 -23.30 -41.71 34.71
C THR A 10 -22.29 -40.82 33.97
N VAL A 11 -22.28 -39.55 34.38
CA VAL A 11 -21.44 -38.48 33.86
C VAL A 11 -20.00 -38.68 34.34
N LYS A 12 -19.03 -38.68 33.42
CA LYS A 12 -17.65 -38.26 33.70
C LYS A 12 -17.29 -37.14 32.75
N ALA A 13 -17.00 -35.98 33.33
CA ALA A 13 -16.43 -34.84 32.64
C ALA A 13 -15.10 -35.24 32.00
N LEU A 14 -15.00 -35.12 30.67
CA LEU A 14 -13.71 -34.94 30.00
C LEU A 14 -13.61 -33.45 29.65
N ALA A 15 -12.67 -32.78 30.30
CA ALA A 15 -12.14 -31.51 29.82
C ALA A 15 -11.51 -31.76 28.45
N ALA A 16 -12.14 -31.25 27.39
CA ALA A 16 -11.55 -31.18 26.07
C ALA A 16 -10.48 -30.09 26.11
N ALA A 17 -9.21 -30.50 26.16
CA ALA A 17 -8.10 -29.60 25.87
C ALA A 17 -8.23 -29.15 24.40
N ALA A 18 -8.61 -27.89 24.19
CA ALA A 18 -8.50 -27.25 22.90
C ALA A 18 -7.01 -27.12 22.58
N VAL A 19 -6.51 -28.00 21.71
CA VAL A 19 -5.20 -27.83 21.08
C VAL A 19 -5.34 -26.66 20.13
N VAL A 20 -4.97 -25.47 20.60
CA VAL A 20 -4.73 -24.30 19.74
C VAL A 20 -3.49 -24.66 18.93
N PHE A 21 -3.69 -25.11 17.68
CA PHE A 21 -2.63 -25.08 16.68
C PHE A 21 -2.37 -23.61 16.36
N ALA A 22 -1.47 -22.98 17.11
CA ALA A 22 -0.75 -21.84 16.57
C ALA A 22 -0.01 -22.39 15.35
N ALA A 23 -0.37 -21.96 14.15
CA ALA A 23 0.47 -22.15 12.98
C ALA A 23 1.76 -21.37 13.24
N VAL A 24 2.71 -22.04 13.90
CA VAL A 24 4.07 -21.55 14.01
C VAL A 24 4.59 -21.57 12.58
N LEU A 25 4.99 -20.40 12.06
CA LEU A 25 5.90 -20.34 10.92
C LEU A 25 6.94 -21.46 11.11
N PRO A 26 7.37 -22.19 10.07
CA PRO A 26 8.37 -23.25 10.23
C PRO A 26 9.45 -22.70 11.14
N ALA A 27 9.62 -23.33 12.32
CA ALA A 27 10.64 -22.92 13.26
C ALA A 27 11.91 -22.86 12.43
N GLN A 28 12.43 -21.65 12.23
CA GLN A 28 13.61 -21.49 11.39
C GLN A 28 14.64 -22.43 11.99
N PRO A 29 15.24 -23.36 11.21
CA PRO A 29 16.26 -24.23 11.76
C PRO A 29 17.31 -23.30 12.35
N ALA A 30 17.41 -23.28 13.69
CA ALA A 30 18.53 -22.67 14.34
C ALA A 30 19.73 -23.44 13.81
N TYR A 31 20.52 -22.82 12.93
CA TYR A 31 21.73 -23.44 12.43
C TYR A 31 22.58 -23.72 13.67
N ALA A 32 22.72 -25.00 14.01
CA ALA A 32 23.55 -25.44 15.12
C ALA A 32 25.02 -25.30 14.72
N ALA A 33 25.44 -24.05 14.53
CA ALA A 33 26.82 -23.68 14.32
C ALA A 33 27.60 -23.94 15.61
N THR A 34 28.77 -24.55 15.48
CA THR A 34 29.72 -24.69 16.59
C THR A 34 30.25 -23.33 17.06
N THR A 35 30.33 -22.33 16.18
CA THR A 35 30.76 -20.96 16.51
C THR A 35 29.56 -20.01 16.54
N ASN A 36 29.30 -19.43 17.72
CA ASN A 36 28.22 -18.47 17.93
C ASN A 36 28.74 -17.14 18.48
N PHE A 37 28.31 -16.05 17.86
CA PHE A 37 28.37 -14.71 18.41
C PHE A 37 26.96 -14.22 18.79
N TYR A 38 26.89 -13.34 19.78
CA TYR A 38 25.65 -12.74 20.27
C TYR A 38 25.78 -11.22 20.27
N VAL A 39 24.71 -10.55 19.87
CA VAL A 39 24.60 -9.09 19.88
C VAL A 39 23.35 -8.70 20.67
N ASP A 40 23.51 -7.82 21.66
CA ASP A 40 22.42 -7.25 22.46
C ASP A 40 22.54 -5.72 22.46
N PRO A 41 21.60 -4.99 21.82
CA PRO A 41 21.72 -3.55 21.65
C PRO A 41 21.49 -2.78 22.97
N VAL A 42 20.86 -3.44 23.95
CA VAL A 42 20.51 -2.86 25.24
C VAL A 42 21.58 -3.17 26.28
N ASN A 43 21.95 -4.44 26.43
CA ASN A 43 22.80 -4.93 27.52
C ASN A 43 24.23 -5.28 27.09
N GLY A 44 24.52 -5.32 25.78
CA GLY A 44 25.83 -5.70 25.26
C GLY A 44 26.90 -4.61 25.41
N SER A 45 28.16 -5.01 25.21
CA SER A 45 29.31 -4.11 25.09
C SER A 45 30.24 -4.60 23.98
N ASP A 46 30.74 -3.69 23.15
CA ASP A 46 31.69 -4.03 22.08
C ASP A 46 33.08 -4.43 22.58
N SER A 47 33.34 -4.26 23.89
CA SER A 47 34.52 -4.81 24.56
C SER A 47 34.37 -6.28 24.96
N ASN A 48 33.17 -6.86 24.86
CA ASN A 48 32.93 -8.25 25.22
C ASN A 48 33.46 -9.22 24.16
N SER A 49 33.49 -10.51 24.47
CA SER A 49 33.90 -11.56 23.52
C SER A 49 32.83 -11.91 22.48
N GLY A 50 31.56 -11.59 22.75
CA GLY A 50 30.42 -12.00 21.94
C GLY A 50 30.03 -13.47 22.07
N THR A 51 30.74 -14.29 22.84
CA THR A 51 30.61 -15.77 22.81
C THR A 51 29.48 -16.34 23.67
N SER A 52 28.72 -15.49 24.37
CA SER A 52 27.51 -15.88 25.10
C SER A 52 26.56 -14.69 25.21
N THR A 53 25.30 -14.92 25.57
CA THR A 53 24.32 -13.83 25.81
C THR A 53 24.75 -12.90 26.94
N ALA A 54 25.44 -13.40 27.97
CA ALA A 54 25.97 -12.59 29.07
C ALA A 54 27.20 -11.74 28.68
N ALA A 55 27.89 -12.11 27.60
CA ALA A 55 29.05 -11.41 27.06
C ALA A 55 28.80 -10.98 25.61
N ALA A 56 27.56 -10.56 25.29
CA ALA A 56 27.19 -10.16 23.94
C ALA A 56 27.88 -8.85 23.52
N PHE A 57 28.16 -8.71 22.22
CA PHE A 57 28.51 -7.42 21.61
C PHE A 57 27.32 -6.46 21.71
N LYS A 58 27.59 -5.15 21.63
CA LYS A 58 26.51 -4.16 21.54
C LYS A 58 26.08 -3.92 20.10
N THR A 59 27.04 -3.94 19.17
CA THR A 59 26.82 -3.60 17.76
C THR A 59 27.04 -4.79 16.83
N ILE A 60 26.35 -4.76 15.70
CA ILE A 60 26.52 -5.74 14.62
C ILE A 60 27.91 -5.59 14.01
N GLN A 61 28.47 -4.38 13.98
CA GLN A 61 29.81 -4.08 13.48
C GLN A 61 30.90 -4.80 14.29
N ALA A 62 30.79 -4.82 15.62
CA ALA A 62 31.73 -5.55 16.47
C ALA A 62 31.64 -7.06 16.24
N ALA A 63 30.42 -7.59 16.12
CA ALA A 63 30.22 -9.00 15.78
C ALA A 63 30.79 -9.37 14.40
N LYS A 64 30.57 -8.53 13.38
CA LYS A 64 31.16 -8.71 12.04
C LYS A 64 32.69 -8.71 12.09
N ALA A 65 33.30 -7.82 12.88
CA ALA A 65 34.75 -7.81 13.07
C ALA A 65 35.25 -9.10 13.74
N ALA A 66 34.50 -9.65 14.70
CA ALA A 66 34.82 -10.92 15.33
C ALA A 66 34.69 -12.12 14.37
N VAL A 67 33.66 -12.13 13.52
CA VAL A 67 33.53 -13.11 12.43
C VAL A 67 34.76 -13.07 11.51
N ARG A 68 35.15 -11.87 11.07
CA ARG A 68 36.30 -11.68 10.16
C ARG A 68 37.63 -12.17 10.75
N ALA A 69 37.75 -12.24 12.06
CA ALA A 69 38.94 -12.77 12.72
C ALA A 69 39.05 -14.31 12.64
N VAL A 70 37.95 -15.02 12.35
CA VAL A 70 37.88 -16.49 12.43
C VAL A 70 37.34 -17.17 11.17
N ASN A 71 36.78 -16.42 10.21
CA ASN A 71 36.13 -16.99 9.01
C ASN A 71 37.09 -17.44 7.91
N ALA A 72 38.41 -17.31 8.06
CA ALA A 72 39.37 -17.69 7.01
C ALA A 72 39.54 -19.22 6.83
N ASN A 73 39.27 -20.01 7.88
CA ASN A 73 39.43 -21.47 7.87
C ASN A 73 38.23 -22.15 8.55
N MET A 74 37.02 -21.87 8.06
CA MET A 74 35.80 -22.42 8.67
C MET A 74 35.78 -23.95 8.55
N SER A 75 35.30 -24.62 9.60
CA SER A 75 34.99 -26.05 9.62
C SER A 75 33.51 -26.33 9.88
N ASP A 76 32.73 -25.26 10.06
CA ASP A 76 31.29 -25.22 10.29
C ASP A 76 30.77 -23.81 9.99
N ASP A 77 29.46 -23.64 9.91
CA ASP A 77 28.82 -22.33 9.80
C ASP A 77 29.15 -21.45 11.03
N ILE A 78 29.13 -20.13 10.86
CA ILE A 78 29.24 -19.16 11.96
C ILE A 78 27.91 -18.44 12.10
N ALA A 79 27.31 -18.47 13.30
CA ALA A 79 26.07 -17.77 13.58
C ALA A 79 26.32 -16.50 14.41
N VAL A 80 25.72 -15.39 13.98
CA VAL A 80 25.63 -14.12 14.70
C VAL A 80 24.16 -13.93 15.12
N ASN A 81 23.90 -14.07 16.41
CA ASN A 81 22.57 -14.09 17.00
C ASN A 81 22.22 -12.71 17.57
N LEU A 82 21.29 -12.02 16.93
CA LEU A 82 20.84 -10.68 17.31
C LEU A 82 19.64 -10.81 18.26
N ARG A 83 19.81 -10.31 19.48
CA ARG A 83 18.73 -10.19 20.47
C ARG A 83 17.69 -9.16 20.01
N GLY A 84 16.48 -9.28 20.53
CA GLY A 84 15.39 -8.33 20.29
C GLY A 84 15.76 -6.92 20.77
N GLY A 85 15.32 -5.92 20.02
CA GLY A 85 15.60 -4.51 20.33
C GLY A 85 16.02 -3.72 19.08
N THR A 86 16.19 -2.41 19.26
CA THR A 86 16.52 -1.49 18.18
C THR A 86 18.03 -1.32 18.05
N TYR A 87 18.53 -1.49 16.82
CA TYR A 87 19.91 -1.30 16.40
C TYR A 87 19.98 -0.07 15.49
N PRO A 88 20.08 1.15 16.05
CA PRO A 88 20.18 2.37 15.26
C PRO A 88 21.54 2.43 14.54
N LEU A 89 21.51 2.73 13.25
CA LEU A 89 22.67 2.90 12.41
C LEU A 89 22.88 4.38 12.09
N THR A 90 24.13 4.84 12.19
CA THR A 90 24.56 6.17 11.71
C THR A 90 25.30 6.08 10.38
N SER A 91 25.60 4.87 9.91
CA SER A 91 26.20 4.58 8.61
C SER A 91 25.83 3.15 8.19
N PRO A 92 25.82 2.84 6.88
CA PRO A 92 25.59 1.48 6.42
C PRO A 92 26.60 0.47 7.00
N ILE A 93 26.17 -0.77 7.19
CA ILE A 93 27.05 -1.90 7.48
C ILE A 93 27.42 -2.57 6.17
N THR A 94 28.67 -2.42 5.75
CA THR A 94 29.17 -3.06 4.52
C THR A 94 29.65 -4.48 4.79
N PHE A 95 29.17 -5.45 4.02
CA PHE A 95 29.67 -6.83 4.01
C PHE A 95 30.45 -7.07 2.71
N GLY A 96 31.75 -7.28 2.82
CA GLY A 96 32.63 -7.51 1.67
C GLY A 96 33.12 -8.95 1.56
N THR A 97 34.03 -9.21 0.62
CA THR A 97 34.69 -10.51 0.40
C THR A 97 35.29 -11.10 1.68
N GLY A 98 35.84 -10.25 2.56
CA GLY A 98 36.43 -10.68 3.82
C GLY A 98 35.41 -11.12 4.89
N ASP A 99 34.12 -10.87 4.68
CA ASP A 99 33.04 -11.29 5.59
C ASP A 99 32.39 -12.61 5.13
N SER A 100 32.78 -13.10 3.95
CA SER A 100 32.22 -14.30 3.34
C SER A 100 32.49 -15.56 4.15
N GLY A 101 31.65 -16.57 3.94
CA GLY A 101 31.95 -17.93 4.39
C GLY A 101 33.13 -18.55 3.62
N THR A 102 33.84 -19.51 4.23
CA THR A 102 34.94 -20.25 3.59
C THR A 102 34.75 -21.76 3.73
N ASN A 103 35.49 -22.55 2.95
CA ASN A 103 35.47 -24.03 3.00
C ASN A 103 34.08 -24.67 2.84
N GLY A 104 33.16 -24.01 2.12
CA GLY A 104 31.79 -24.51 1.91
C GLY A 104 30.81 -24.20 3.05
N HIS A 105 31.22 -23.37 4.01
CA HIS A 105 30.40 -22.93 5.13
C HIS A 105 29.88 -21.51 4.93
N THR A 106 28.90 -21.12 5.74
CA THR A 106 28.17 -19.85 5.64
C THR A 106 28.30 -19.04 6.93
N VAL A 107 28.32 -17.71 6.81
CA VAL A 107 28.10 -16.79 7.93
C VAL A 107 26.64 -16.36 7.97
N VAL A 108 25.97 -16.58 9.10
CA VAL A 108 24.53 -16.36 9.29
C VAL A 108 24.29 -15.24 10.30
N TYR A 109 23.62 -14.16 9.90
CA TYR A 109 23.11 -13.12 10.80
C TYR A 109 21.63 -13.36 11.02
N GLN A 110 21.22 -13.69 12.25
CA GLN A 110 19.87 -14.13 12.53
C GLN A 110 19.27 -13.55 13.82
N ALA A 111 17.95 -13.48 13.87
CA ALA A 111 17.22 -13.26 15.11
C ALA A 111 17.48 -14.38 16.12
N TYR A 112 17.76 -14.00 17.37
CA TYR A 112 17.95 -14.95 18.47
C TYR A 112 16.60 -15.44 19.00
N ASN A 113 16.36 -16.75 18.99
CA ASN A 113 15.19 -17.40 19.63
C ASN A 113 13.82 -16.78 19.27
N GLY A 114 13.64 -16.33 18.03
CA GLY A 114 12.39 -15.71 17.57
C GLY A 114 12.14 -14.30 18.11
N GLU A 115 13.13 -13.68 18.76
CA GLU A 115 13.08 -12.26 19.12
C GLU A 115 13.09 -11.37 17.86
N THR A 116 12.78 -10.08 18.01
CA THR A 116 12.66 -9.14 16.88
C THR A 116 13.78 -8.10 16.92
N PRO A 117 14.92 -8.35 16.26
CA PRO A 117 15.95 -7.33 16.06
C PRO A 117 15.51 -6.33 14.99
N VAL A 118 15.51 -5.04 15.32
CA VAL A 118 15.10 -3.94 14.45
C VAL A 118 16.32 -3.10 14.07
N ILE A 119 16.84 -3.30 12.87
CA ILE A 119 17.93 -2.53 12.29
C ILE A 119 17.32 -1.29 11.64
N THR A 120 17.72 -0.09 12.11
CA THR A 120 17.07 1.14 11.66
C THR A 120 18.03 2.26 11.33
N GLY A 121 17.73 2.99 10.24
CA GLY A 121 18.35 4.29 9.93
C GLY A 121 17.54 5.48 10.49
N GLY A 122 16.47 5.18 11.22
CA GLY A 122 15.58 6.14 11.87
C GLY A 122 16.24 6.81 13.06
N LYS A 123 16.12 8.13 13.11
CA LYS A 123 16.53 8.97 14.23
C LYS A 123 15.30 9.46 14.98
N ALA A 124 15.31 9.32 16.31
CA ALA A 124 14.26 9.86 17.15
C ALA A 124 14.22 11.39 17.09
N ILE A 125 13.03 11.96 16.90
CA ILE A 125 12.78 13.40 16.99
C ILE A 125 12.18 13.68 18.36
N THR A 126 12.82 14.58 19.13
CA THR A 126 12.48 14.87 20.52
C THR A 126 12.39 16.38 20.76
N GLY A 127 11.87 16.78 21.92
CA GLY A 127 11.70 18.20 22.25
C GLY A 127 10.44 18.82 21.64
N TRP A 128 9.37 18.03 21.47
CA TRP A 128 8.09 18.48 20.96
C TRP A 128 7.44 19.52 21.89
N THR A 129 6.97 20.61 21.29
CA THR A 129 6.24 21.70 21.97
C THR A 129 5.05 22.11 21.13
N THR A 130 3.99 22.64 21.75
CA THR A 130 2.81 23.12 21.02
C THR A 130 3.14 24.31 20.12
N ALA A 131 2.57 24.32 18.92
CA ALA A 131 2.58 25.43 17.97
C ALA A 131 1.15 25.94 17.73
N ALA A 132 0.97 26.86 16.77
CA ALA A 132 -0.36 27.37 16.42
C ALA A 132 -1.20 26.29 15.69
N GLY A 133 -2.50 26.51 15.51
CA GLY A 133 -3.31 25.65 14.63
C GLY A 133 -3.55 24.20 15.09
N GLY A 134 -3.20 23.87 16.35
CA GLY A 134 -3.24 22.49 16.86
C GLY A 134 -2.00 21.66 16.49
N GLU A 135 -0.97 22.30 15.95
CA GLU A 135 0.29 21.67 15.58
C GLU A 135 1.22 21.51 16.79
N TYR A 136 2.19 20.63 16.64
CA TYR A 136 3.37 20.52 17.48
C TYR A 136 4.61 20.74 16.64
N LYS A 137 5.68 21.20 17.27
CA LYS A 137 6.97 21.40 16.62
C LYS A 137 8.14 20.90 17.45
N ALA A 138 9.20 20.45 16.78
CA ALA A 138 10.44 20.00 17.40
C ALA A 138 11.66 20.47 16.60
N PRO A 139 12.79 20.73 17.27
CA PRO A 139 14.03 21.06 16.58
C PRO A 139 14.61 19.85 15.86
N VAL A 140 15.01 20.02 14.60
CA VAL A 140 15.66 18.97 13.80
C VAL A 140 17.08 19.34 13.36
N GLY A 141 17.51 20.58 13.60
CA GLY A 141 18.82 21.06 13.16
C GLY A 141 18.89 21.11 11.64
N THR A 142 20.00 20.63 11.08
CA THR A 142 20.18 20.58 9.61
C THR A 142 19.53 19.35 8.96
N LEU A 143 18.78 18.54 9.72
CA LEU A 143 18.15 17.35 9.19
C LEU A 143 16.94 17.72 8.33
N ASP A 144 16.89 17.15 7.14
CA ASP A 144 15.76 17.19 6.22
C ASP A 144 15.36 15.74 5.86
N PHE A 145 14.08 15.51 5.58
CA PHE A 145 13.53 14.18 5.32
C PHE A 145 12.19 14.27 4.61
N ARG A 146 11.91 13.24 3.79
CA ARG A 146 10.64 13.09 3.08
C ARG A 146 9.61 12.25 3.79
N GLN A 147 10.01 11.46 4.80
CA GLN A 147 9.12 10.62 5.59
C GLN A 147 9.29 10.90 7.08
N LEU A 148 8.20 10.86 7.82
CA LEU A 148 8.16 10.94 9.28
C LEU A 148 7.25 9.81 9.78
N TYR A 149 7.62 9.15 10.87
CA TYR A 149 6.83 8.09 11.47
C TYR A 149 6.49 8.43 12.90
N VAL A 150 5.21 8.40 13.26
CA VAL A 150 4.71 8.69 14.61
C VAL A 150 4.04 7.43 15.14
N ASN A 151 4.56 6.90 16.25
CA ASN A 151 4.15 5.63 16.84
C ASN A 151 4.20 4.46 15.85
N GLY A 152 5.20 4.46 14.95
CA GLY A 152 5.38 3.44 13.92
C GLY A 152 4.49 3.60 12.70
N VAL A 153 3.75 4.71 12.59
CA VAL A 153 2.86 4.99 11.48
C VAL A 153 3.41 6.11 10.61
N ARG A 154 3.44 5.91 9.28
CA ARG A 154 3.79 6.94 8.29
C ARG A 154 2.90 8.18 8.46
N ALA A 155 3.51 9.35 8.57
CA ALA A 155 2.86 10.64 8.49
C ALA A 155 2.85 11.12 7.04
N THR A 156 1.83 11.88 6.66
CA THR A 156 1.70 12.46 5.32
C THR A 156 2.59 13.70 5.23
N ARG A 157 3.44 13.79 4.21
CA ARG A 157 4.13 15.06 3.94
C ARG A 157 3.07 16.07 3.49
N ALA A 158 2.98 17.22 4.18
CA ALA A 158 1.89 18.17 4.00
C ALA A 158 1.68 18.52 2.53
N ARG A 159 0.45 18.33 2.02
CA ARG A 159 0.12 18.43 0.59
C ARG A 159 -1.19 19.15 0.32
N PHE A 160 -1.32 19.70 -0.88
CA PHE A 160 -2.49 20.40 -1.37
C PHE A 160 -2.85 20.00 -2.81
N PRO A 161 -4.07 19.52 -3.08
CA PRO A 161 -5.10 19.21 -2.08
C PRO A 161 -4.64 18.04 -1.21
N ASP A 162 -5.21 17.92 -0.02
CA ASP A 162 -4.89 16.85 0.93
C ASP A 162 -5.21 15.46 0.35
N LEU A 163 -4.67 14.42 1.00
CA LEU A 163 -4.70 13.04 0.52
C LEU A 163 -6.12 12.55 0.17
N GLY A 164 -6.25 11.82 -0.93
CA GLY A 164 -7.53 11.30 -1.45
C GLY A 164 -8.20 12.22 -2.47
N SER A 165 -7.62 13.38 -2.78
CA SER A 165 -8.03 14.26 -3.88
C SER A 165 -6.82 14.67 -4.71
N ASP A 166 -7.01 14.95 -6.00
CA ASP A 166 -5.96 15.50 -6.86
C ASP A 166 -6.53 16.59 -7.77
N PHE A 167 -5.68 17.53 -8.15
CA PHE A 167 -5.96 18.45 -9.23
C PHE A 167 -5.66 17.80 -10.58
N GLN A 168 -6.05 18.49 -11.64
CA GLN A 168 -5.78 18.07 -13.01
C GLN A 168 -4.98 19.15 -13.73
N LEU A 169 -3.96 18.73 -14.47
CA LEU A 169 -3.19 19.62 -15.33
C LEU A 169 -4.10 20.22 -16.41
N GLN A 170 -4.11 21.55 -16.54
CA GLN A 170 -4.95 22.26 -17.52
C GLN A 170 -4.27 22.38 -18.89
N GLY A 171 -2.94 22.37 -18.91
CA GLY A 171 -2.16 22.59 -20.12
C GLY A 171 -0.66 22.57 -19.86
N SER A 172 0.12 22.60 -20.94
CA SER A 172 1.56 22.89 -20.90
C SER A 172 1.97 23.74 -22.10
N ASP A 173 3.00 24.56 -21.91
CA ASP A 173 3.69 25.30 -22.96
C ASP A 173 5.14 24.79 -23.01
N LYS A 174 5.42 23.90 -23.98
CA LYS A 174 6.74 23.28 -24.12
C LYS A 174 7.82 24.28 -24.53
N THR A 175 7.46 25.34 -25.26
CA THR A 175 8.41 26.35 -25.74
C THR A 175 8.91 27.20 -24.58
N ASN A 176 7.99 27.65 -23.72
CA ASN A 176 8.31 28.48 -22.57
C ASN A 176 8.57 27.66 -21.29
N LYS A 177 8.44 26.33 -21.35
CA LYS A 177 8.63 25.39 -20.24
C LYS A 177 7.71 25.70 -19.05
N LEU A 178 6.42 25.88 -19.33
CA LEU A 178 5.39 26.19 -18.34
C LEU A 178 4.36 25.07 -18.24
N LEU A 179 3.94 24.77 -17.01
CA LEU A 179 2.78 23.94 -16.71
C LEU A 179 1.60 24.85 -16.34
N LYS A 180 0.38 24.48 -16.73
CA LYS A 180 -0.82 25.28 -16.47
C LYS A 180 -1.76 24.59 -15.51
N VAL A 181 -2.16 25.31 -14.47
CA VAL A 181 -3.17 24.90 -13.48
C VAL A 181 -4.26 25.96 -13.37
N LEU A 182 -5.33 25.72 -12.61
CA LEU A 182 -6.32 26.78 -12.34
C LEU A 182 -5.72 27.81 -11.37
N SER A 183 -6.03 29.09 -11.55
CA SER A 183 -5.51 30.14 -10.67
C SER A 183 -6.01 30.01 -9.23
N SER A 184 -7.13 29.31 -9.00
CA SER A 184 -7.67 29.01 -7.67
C SER A 184 -6.91 27.89 -6.94
N GLN A 185 -6.02 27.16 -7.62
CA GLN A 185 -5.28 26.01 -7.08
C GLN A 185 -3.87 26.39 -6.62
N VAL A 186 -3.47 27.65 -6.81
CA VAL A 186 -2.13 28.14 -6.48
C VAL A 186 -2.21 29.42 -5.67
N SER A 187 -1.18 29.65 -4.88
CA SER A 187 -0.97 30.89 -4.14
C SER A 187 0.53 31.20 -4.07
N ASN A 188 0.89 32.32 -3.47
CA ASN A 188 2.27 32.65 -3.16
C ASN A 188 2.69 31.96 -1.86
N TRP A 189 2.87 30.63 -1.90
CA TRP A 189 3.30 29.84 -0.74
C TRP A 189 4.71 30.23 -0.29
N GLY A 190 4.94 30.15 1.02
CA GLY A 190 6.25 30.30 1.64
C GLY A 190 7.26 29.30 1.07
N HIS A 191 8.52 29.72 0.98
CA HIS A 191 9.60 28.89 0.44
C HIS A 191 9.26 28.23 -0.90
N LEU A 192 8.65 28.99 -1.83
CA LEU A 192 8.11 28.47 -3.09
C LEU A 192 9.07 27.54 -3.86
N ASN A 193 10.39 27.79 -3.81
CA ASN A 193 11.39 26.96 -4.48
C ASN A 193 11.60 25.56 -3.85
N GLN A 194 11.07 25.31 -2.67
CA GLN A 194 11.04 24.02 -1.98
C GLN A 194 9.69 23.31 -2.14
N VAL A 195 8.65 24.02 -2.61
CA VAL A 195 7.37 23.39 -2.95
C VAL A 195 7.57 22.48 -4.14
N GLU A 196 7.04 21.27 -4.06
CA GLU A 196 7.13 20.26 -5.10
C GLU A 196 5.73 20.05 -5.70
N MET A 197 5.63 19.99 -7.03
CA MET A 197 4.46 19.46 -7.73
C MET A 197 4.72 17.99 -8.02
N MET A 198 3.92 17.10 -7.45
CA MET A 198 3.83 15.72 -7.91
C MET A 198 2.87 15.69 -9.09
N LEU A 199 3.35 15.26 -10.26
CA LEU A 199 2.59 15.21 -11.50
C LEU A 199 2.65 13.81 -12.09
N GLU A 200 1.49 13.20 -12.31
CA GLU A 200 1.39 11.92 -12.99
C GLU A 200 1.49 12.08 -14.51
N THR A 201 2.38 11.29 -15.10
CA THR A 201 2.59 11.17 -16.55
C THR A 201 2.49 9.70 -16.92
N GLN A 202 1.31 9.27 -17.38
CA GLN A 202 1.08 7.92 -17.89
C GLN A 202 1.47 6.81 -16.87
N TRP A 203 2.55 6.06 -17.10
CA TRP A 203 3.02 4.98 -16.23
C TRP A 203 3.98 5.42 -15.11
N GLY A 204 4.23 6.72 -14.97
CA GLY A 204 5.12 7.23 -13.95
C GLY A 204 4.69 8.60 -13.44
N GLU A 205 5.42 9.08 -12.46
CA GLU A 205 5.21 10.32 -11.76
C GLU A 205 6.47 11.20 -11.82
N SER A 206 6.30 12.50 -11.59
CA SER A 206 7.40 13.45 -11.49
C SER A 206 7.21 14.36 -10.28
N TYR A 207 8.27 14.52 -9.48
CA TYR A 207 8.37 15.52 -8.42
C TYR A 207 9.15 16.73 -8.96
N LEU A 208 8.43 17.82 -9.21
CA LEU A 208 8.91 19.00 -9.90
C LEU A 208 8.97 20.18 -8.92
N ARG A 209 10.16 20.67 -8.58
CA ARG A 209 10.30 21.83 -7.70
C ARG A 209 9.88 23.09 -8.41
N LEU A 210 9.10 23.93 -7.72
CA LEU A 210 8.58 25.15 -8.32
C LEU A 210 9.68 26.22 -8.41
N LYS A 211 9.53 27.13 -9.37
CA LYS A 211 10.43 28.28 -9.59
C LYS A 211 9.66 29.59 -9.55
N SER A 212 8.52 29.67 -10.22
CA SER A 212 7.63 30.84 -10.15
C SER A 212 6.20 30.48 -10.54
N ILE A 213 5.24 31.30 -10.10
CA ILE A 213 3.83 31.20 -10.47
C ILE A 213 3.37 32.57 -11.00
N SER A 214 2.63 32.57 -12.11
CA SER A 214 2.00 33.77 -12.67
C SER A 214 0.55 33.48 -13.06
N SER A 215 -0.39 34.12 -12.39
CA SER A 215 -1.83 33.92 -12.63
C SER A 215 -2.39 34.93 -13.64
N SER A 216 -3.18 34.45 -14.61
CA SER A 216 -3.93 35.29 -15.54
C SER A 216 -5.19 34.58 -16.03
N ASN A 217 -6.31 35.30 -16.13
CA ASN A 217 -7.54 34.81 -16.79
C ASN A 217 -8.04 33.41 -16.31
N GLY A 218 -8.04 33.15 -15.00
CA GLY A 218 -8.57 31.90 -14.42
C GLY A 218 -7.60 30.71 -14.43
N THR A 219 -6.43 30.84 -15.05
CA THR A 219 -5.35 29.86 -15.01
C THR A 219 -4.07 30.48 -14.41
N ALA A 220 -3.12 29.63 -14.06
CA ALA A 220 -1.80 30.04 -13.64
C ALA A 220 -0.72 29.26 -14.38
N ASP A 221 0.27 29.98 -14.88
CA ASP A 221 1.50 29.42 -15.43
C ASP A 221 2.48 29.16 -14.28
N VAL A 222 2.87 27.90 -14.15
CA VAL A 222 3.83 27.41 -13.16
C VAL A 222 5.12 27.07 -13.89
N SER A 223 6.20 27.77 -13.53
CA SER A 223 7.55 27.40 -13.96
C SER A 223 8.21 26.52 -12.90
N ILE A 224 9.03 25.57 -13.35
CA ILE A 224 9.75 24.62 -12.51
C ILE A 224 11.26 24.86 -12.61
N GLN A 225 12.02 24.26 -11.71
CA GLN A 225 13.48 24.37 -11.70
C GLN A 225 14.12 23.85 -13.00
N ASP A 226 15.29 24.42 -13.36
CA ASP A 226 15.83 24.29 -14.71
C ASP A 226 16.28 22.86 -15.07
N ARG A 227 16.72 22.05 -14.09
CA ARG A 227 17.08 20.62 -14.32
C ARG A 227 15.86 19.84 -14.75
N GLU A 228 14.79 19.92 -13.97
CA GLU A 228 13.52 19.23 -14.20
C GLU A 228 12.88 19.70 -15.50
N ALA A 229 12.90 21.02 -15.76
CA ALA A 229 12.44 21.60 -17.03
C ALA A 229 13.28 21.14 -18.23
N GLY A 230 14.58 20.90 -18.02
CA GLY A 230 15.51 20.34 -19.01
C GLY A 230 15.23 18.88 -19.37
N ILE A 231 14.48 18.16 -18.53
CA ILE A 231 14.12 16.76 -18.75
C ILE A 231 12.67 16.65 -19.22
N LEU A 232 11.70 17.21 -18.48
CA LEU A 232 10.27 17.02 -18.71
C LEU A 232 9.80 17.46 -20.11
N PHE A 233 10.19 18.67 -20.53
CA PHE A 233 9.65 19.28 -21.75
C PHE A 233 10.21 18.70 -23.06
N PRO A 234 11.52 18.36 -23.17
CA PRO A 234 12.01 17.66 -24.36
C PRO A 234 11.64 16.17 -24.39
N ARG A 235 11.47 15.53 -23.23
CA ARG A 235 11.17 14.09 -23.13
C ARG A 235 9.81 13.76 -23.76
N PRO A 236 9.72 12.81 -24.71
CA PRO A 236 8.46 12.42 -25.33
C PRO A 236 7.64 11.43 -24.49
N PHE A 237 8.31 10.56 -23.72
CA PHE A 237 7.69 9.52 -22.89
C PHE A 237 8.29 9.44 -21.48
N PRO A 238 7.50 9.13 -20.44
CA PRO A 238 6.03 9.04 -20.44
C PRO A 238 5.33 10.34 -20.88
N VAL A 239 4.11 10.20 -21.43
CA VAL A 239 3.40 11.31 -22.08
C VAL A 239 2.87 12.32 -21.05
N LEU A 240 3.29 13.58 -21.18
CA LEU A 240 2.70 14.72 -20.49
C LEU A 240 1.36 15.10 -21.15
N SER A 241 0.25 14.92 -20.42
CA SER A 241 -1.11 15.11 -20.94
C SER A 241 -1.93 16.09 -20.10
N ASN A 242 -2.85 16.80 -20.75
CA ASN A 242 -3.88 17.54 -20.03
C ASN A 242 -4.81 16.55 -19.32
N GLY A 243 -5.31 16.92 -18.15
CA GLY A 243 -6.10 16.02 -17.31
C GLY A 243 -5.27 15.13 -16.37
N SER A 244 -3.94 15.09 -16.54
CA SER A 244 -3.03 14.36 -15.63
C SER A 244 -3.26 14.78 -14.17
N PRO A 245 -3.42 13.80 -13.25
CA PRO A 245 -3.49 14.07 -11.82
C PRO A 245 -2.24 14.77 -11.30
N LEU A 246 -2.43 15.72 -10.39
CA LEU A 246 -1.33 16.40 -9.70
C LEU A 246 -1.71 16.87 -8.29
N HIS A 247 -0.70 17.04 -7.45
CA HIS A 247 -0.78 17.77 -6.18
C HIS A 247 0.48 18.57 -5.92
N PHE A 248 0.41 19.50 -4.98
CA PHE A 248 1.54 20.24 -4.44
C PHE A 248 1.88 19.73 -3.06
N GLU A 249 3.15 19.71 -2.67
CA GLU A 249 3.57 19.30 -1.33
C GLU A 249 4.73 20.14 -0.82
N ASN A 250 5.04 19.99 0.46
CA ASN A 250 6.17 20.61 1.14
C ASN A 250 6.03 22.13 1.37
N ALA A 251 4.86 22.57 1.82
CA ALA A 251 4.66 23.92 2.34
C ALA A 251 3.98 23.86 3.72
N HIS A 252 4.32 24.80 4.61
CA HIS A 252 3.65 24.89 5.92
C HIS A 252 2.17 25.21 5.77
N GLU A 253 1.79 25.96 4.74
CA GLU A 253 0.40 26.32 4.43
C GLU A 253 -0.47 25.10 4.08
N PHE A 254 0.16 23.97 3.75
CA PHE A 254 -0.55 22.71 3.49
C PHE A 254 -0.78 21.90 4.76
N LEU A 255 -0.15 22.24 5.89
CA LEU A 255 -0.26 21.51 7.16
C LEU A 255 -1.63 21.76 7.81
N ASN A 256 -2.67 21.09 7.34
CA ASN A 256 -4.05 21.36 7.71
C ASN A 256 -4.77 20.11 8.25
N GLU A 257 -4.33 18.90 7.90
CA GLU A 257 -4.95 17.64 8.31
C GLU A 257 -4.14 16.92 9.40
N PRO A 258 -4.80 16.25 10.35
CA PRO A 258 -4.10 15.40 11.31
C PRO A 258 -3.29 14.31 10.61
N GLY A 259 -2.05 14.12 11.06
CA GLY A 259 -1.10 13.18 10.46
C GLY A 259 -0.19 13.81 9.43
N GLU A 260 -0.37 15.09 9.10
CA GLU A 260 0.54 15.80 8.22
C GLU A 260 1.76 16.36 8.95
N PHE A 261 2.89 16.45 8.24
CA PHE A 261 4.11 17.10 8.73
C PHE A 261 4.76 18.00 7.67
N TYR A 262 5.51 18.99 8.14
CA TYR A 262 6.33 19.89 7.31
C TYR A 262 7.69 20.15 7.97
N VAL A 263 8.76 20.13 7.20
CA VAL A 263 10.11 20.47 7.69
C VAL A 263 10.49 21.86 7.19
N ASP A 264 10.57 22.81 8.11
CA ASP A 264 11.13 24.14 7.85
C ASP A 264 12.65 24.06 7.98
N THR A 265 13.32 23.90 6.84
CA THR A 265 14.79 23.81 6.77
C THR A 265 15.49 25.11 7.16
N ALA A 266 14.84 26.27 6.98
CA ALA A 266 15.38 27.56 7.36
C ALA A 266 15.28 27.78 8.89
N ALA A 267 14.16 27.39 9.49
CA ALA A 267 13.96 27.42 10.93
C ALA A 267 14.51 26.19 11.66
N GLN A 268 15.06 25.20 10.93
CA GLN A 268 15.60 23.95 11.49
C GLN A 268 14.59 23.21 12.38
N THR A 269 13.32 23.23 11.99
CA THR A 269 12.18 22.80 12.81
C THR A 269 11.25 21.92 11.98
N VAL A 270 10.81 20.80 12.55
CA VAL A 270 9.68 20.04 12.00
C VAL A 270 8.40 20.46 12.70
N TYR A 271 7.34 20.62 11.92
CA TYR A 271 5.97 20.82 12.36
C TYR A 271 5.18 19.56 12.04
N TYR A 272 4.30 19.18 12.95
CA TYR A 272 3.45 18.00 12.84
C TYR A 272 2.08 18.31 13.41
N LYS A 273 1.02 17.96 12.70
CA LYS A 273 -0.35 18.07 13.23
C LYS A 273 -0.74 16.70 13.77
N PRO A 274 -0.80 16.49 15.10
CA PRO A 274 -0.99 15.15 15.64
C PRO A 274 -2.29 14.53 15.18
N ARG A 275 -2.22 13.23 14.90
CA ARG A 275 -3.41 12.44 14.71
C ARG A 275 -4.14 12.34 16.04
N PRO A 276 -5.47 12.38 16.03
CA PRO A 276 -6.30 12.11 17.18
C PRO A 276 -5.82 10.96 18.08
N GLY A 277 -5.66 11.19 19.38
CA GLY A 277 -5.17 10.17 20.31
C GLY A 277 -3.64 9.97 20.30
N GLU A 278 -2.88 10.66 19.45
CA GLU A 278 -1.44 10.79 19.62
C GLU A 278 -1.13 11.83 20.70
N ASP A 279 -0.63 11.34 21.84
CA ASP A 279 -0.08 12.20 22.88
C ASP A 279 1.40 12.47 22.57
N MET A 280 1.69 13.67 22.08
CA MET A 280 3.05 14.07 21.70
C MET A 280 4.04 14.12 22.87
N SER A 281 3.59 14.06 24.13
CA SER A 281 4.48 13.93 25.30
C SER A 281 5.03 12.51 25.47
N THR A 282 4.35 11.50 24.91
CA THR A 282 4.72 10.08 24.99
C THR A 282 4.94 9.43 23.64
N ALA A 283 4.58 10.11 22.53
CA ALA A 283 4.71 9.61 21.18
C ALA A 283 6.18 9.31 20.81
N THR A 284 6.38 8.17 20.15
CA THR A 284 7.67 7.85 19.53
C THR A 284 7.68 8.40 18.11
N VAL A 285 8.50 9.41 17.85
CA VAL A 285 8.60 10.03 16.51
C VAL A 285 9.97 9.76 15.92
N GLN A 286 10.02 9.26 14.67
CA GLN A 286 11.25 8.92 13.97
C GLN A 286 11.28 9.52 12.57
N ALA A 287 12.44 10.05 12.18
CA ALA A 287 12.74 10.47 10.81
C ALA A 287 13.93 9.66 10.26
N PRO A 288 13.86 9.11 9.03
CA PRO A 288 14.93 8.32 8.46
C PRO A 288 16.11 9.19 8.03
N THR A 289 17.34 8.66 8.20
CA THR A 289 18.58 9.41 7.92
C THR A 289 19.55 8.71 6.97
N LEU A 290 19.36 7.41 6.71
CA LEU A 290 20.24 6.61 5.84
C LEU A 290 19.49 6.09 4.63
N GLN A 291 20.15 6.02 3.47
CA GLN A 291 19.57 5.38 2.27
C GLN A 291 19.65 3.85 2.34
N THR A 292 20.74 3.34 2.92
CA THR A 292 21.05 1.91 2.98
C THR A 292 21.47 1.53 4.39
N LEU A 293 20.96 0.41 4.87
CA LEU A 293 21.30 -0.18 6.15
C LEU A 293 22.42 -1.20 5.95
N PHE A 294 22.21 -2.19 5.08
CA PHE A 294 23.20 -3.23 4.75
C PHE A 294 23.62 -3.12 3.28
N ASP A 295 24.93 -3.06 3.05
CA ASP A 295 25.55 -2.98 1.72
C ASP A 295 26.44 -4.20 1.51
N ILE A 296 25.96 -5.21 0.79
CA ILE A 296 26.67 -6.46 0.53
C ILE A 296 27.42 -6.33 -0.80
N LYS A 297 28.73 -6.08 -0.75
CA LYS A 297 29.48 -5.73 -1.93
C LYS A 297 30.88 -6.33 -1.97
N GLY A 298 31.11 -7.23 -2.91
CA GLY A 298 32.45 -7.68 -3.27
C GLY A 298 33.31 -6.55 -3.83
N THR A 299 34.64 -6.69 -3.77
CA THR A 299 35.55 -5.65 -4.26
C THR A 299 35.41 -5.45 -5.77
N ASN A 300 35.17 -6.55 -6.49
CA ASN A 300 34.90 -6.63 -7.92
C ASN A 300 34.33 -8.03 -8.24
N LEU A 301 34.08 -8.32 -9.52
CA LEU A 301 33.60 -9.63 -9.99
C LEU A 301 34.57 -10.80 -9.76
N ASP A 302 35.86 -10.54 -9.55
CA ASP A 302 36.86 -11.58 -9.22
C ASP A 302 36.93 -11.88 -7.71
N SER A 303 36.33 -11.03 -6.89
CA SER A 303 36.34 -11.11 -5.43
C SER A 303 34.96 -10.75 -4.87
N PRO A 304 33.95 -11.59 -5.12
CA PRO A 304 32.59 -11.34 -4.66
C PRO A 304 32.47 -11.45 -3.14
N ALA A 305 31.45 -10.81 -2.56
CA ALA A 305 30.97 -11.18 -1.22
C ALA A 305 30.11 -12.44 -1.35
N HIS A 306 30.26 -13.45 -0.50
CA HIS A 306 29.55 -14.72 -0.72
C HIS A 306 29.26 -15.52 0.54
N ASP A 307 28.33 -16.47 0.42
CA ASP A 307 27.93 -17.39 1.52
C ASP A 307 27.50 -16.63 2.79
N LEU A 308 26.63 -15.63 2.60
CA LEU A 308 26.04 -14.80 3.66
C LEU A 308 24.54 -15.04 3.74
N ARG A 309 24.02 -15.25 4.95
CA ARG A 309 22.57 -15.40 5.20
C ARG A 309 22.08 -14.38 6.23
N PHE A 310 20.92 -13.79 5.96
CA PHE A 310 20.23 -12.84 6.81
C PHE A 310 18.82 -13.36 7.10
N SER A 311 18.53 -13.62 8.39
CA SER A 311 17.32 -14.36 8.77
C SER A 311 16.55 -13.74 9.92
N GLY A 312 15.24 -13.52 9.73
CA GLY A 312 14.35 -13.03 10.78
C GLY A 312 14.63 -11.59 11.23
N LEU A 313 15.33 -10.79 10.42
CA LEU A 313 15.70 -9.42 10.74
C LEU A 313 14.61 -8.44 10.31
N THR A 314 14.41 -7.36 11.07
CA THR A 314 13.56 -6.23 10.66
C THR A 314 14.45 -5.07 10.22
N PHE A 315 14.28 -4.62 8.99
CA PHE A 315 14.95 -3.46 8.41
C PHE A 315 13.95 -2.31 8.30
N THR A 316 14.33 -1.11 8.74
CA THR A 316 13.40 0.02 8.74
C THR A 316 14.06 1.41 8.74
N GLY A 317 13.31 2.45 8.38
CA GLY A 317 13.73 3.84 8.56
C GLY A 317 14.85 4.26 7.61
N THR A 318 14.70 3.98 6.32
CA THR A 318 15.58 4.54 5.29
C THR A 318 14.96 5.73 4.58
N THR A 319 15.79 6.60 4.01
CA THR A 319 15.38 7.85 3.34
C THR A 319 15.87 7.84 1.90
N TRP A 320 15.30 8.70 1.07
CA TRP A 320 15.87 9.06 -0.22
C TRP A 320 15.47 10.48 -0.61
N MET A 321 16.47 11.36 -0.78
CA MET A 321 16.24 12.80 -0.93
C MET A 321 16.36 13.31 -2.38
N GLU A 322 16.46 12.43 -3.40
CA GLU A 322 16.66 12.88 -4.79
C GLU A 322 15.57 13.83 -5.28
N ALA A 323 14.29 13.49 -5.01
CA ALA A 323 13.15 14.34 -5.37
C ALA A 323 13.27 15.77 -4.80
N THR A 324 13.65 15.91 -3.53
CA THR A 324 13.78 17.22 -2.86
C THR A 324 15.06 17.96 -3.28
N ASN A 325 16.16 17.24 -3.47
CA ASN A 325 17.45 17.86 -3.77
C ASN A 325 17.59 18.25 -5.24
N ASN A 326 17.03 17.45 -6.14
CA ASN A 326 17.30 17.57 -7.57
C ASN A 326 16.03 17.48 -8.44
N GLY A 327 14.86 17.23 -7.86
CA GLY A 327 13.68 16.79 -8.61
C GLY A 327 13.80 15.31 -9.00
N TYR A 328 12.67 14.70 -9.35
CA TYR A 328 12.60 13.31 -9.76
C TYR A 328 11.61 13.17 -10.90
N LEU A 329 11.98 12.45 -11.96
CA LEU A 329 11.09 12.14 -13.07
C LEU A 329 11.22 10.65 -13.35
N ASN A 330 10.19 9.87 -13.06
CA ASN A 330 10.19 8.44 -13.30
C ASN A 330 10.33 8.18 -14.80
N GLY A 331 11.34 7.39 -15.19
CA GLY A 331 11.50 6.88 -16.54
C GLY A 331 10.64 5.63 -16.72
N GLN A 332 10.87 4.62 -15.88
CA GLN A 332 9.99 3.47 -15.66
C GLN A 332 10.51 2.59 -14.50
N GLY A 333 9.61 1.95 -13.74
CA GLY A 333 9.97 1.02 -12.66
C GLY A 333 10.75 1.68 -11.52
N GLY A 334 10.57 2.99 -11.33
CA GLY A 334 11.28 3.79 -10.34
C GLY A 334 12.67 4.25 -10.75
N ASN A 335 13.21 3.77 -11.89
CA ASN A 335 14.45 4.29 -12.45
C ASN A 335 14.17 5.68 -13.03
N TYR A 336 14.94 6.68 -12.58
CA TYR A 336 14.59 8.09 -12.78
C TYR A 336 15.50 8.76 -13.79
N ASN A 337 14.96 9.66 -14.61
CA ASN A 337 15.75 10.33 -15.63
C ASN A 337 16.79 11.28 -15.03
N LEU A 338 18.02 11.13 -15.54
CA LEU A 338 19.13 12.06 -15.35
C LEU A 338 19.19 13.08 -16.49
N SER A 339 18.83 12.64 -17.70
CA SER A 339 18.68 13.48 -18.89
C SER A 339 17.76 12.79 -19.90
N ALA A 340 17.19 13.58 -20.80
CA ALA A 340 16.37 13.11 -21.91
C ALA A 340 16.43 14.11 -23.07
N ASP A 341 16.16 13.65 -24.29
CA ASP A 341 16.04 14.49 -25.48
C ASP A 341 14.72 14.27 -26.24
N THR A 342 14.53 15.05 -27.30
CA THR A 342 13.32 14.99 -28.15
C THR A 342 13.23 13.73 -29.02
N SER A 343 14.32 12.97 -29.12
CA SER A 343 14.40 11.72 -29.87
C SER A 343 14.11 10.50 -29.00
N ASN A 344 13.69 10.72 -27.74
CA ASN A 344 13.49 9.68 -26.73
C ASN A 344 14.77 8.99 -26.25
N ASN A 345 15.96 9.56 -26.50
CA ASN A 345 17.16 9.07 -25.84
C ASN A 345 17.09 9.52 -24.39
N GLN A 346 17.13 8.59 -23.45
CA GLN A 346 17.12 8.94 -22.04
C GLN A 346 18.10 8.12 -21.23
N TYR A 347 18.61 8.74 -20.18
CA TYR A 347 19.59 8.18 -19.25
C TYR A 347 18.96 8.15 -17.87
N VAL A 348 19.09 7.04 -17.16
CA VAL A 348 18.40 6.83 -15.88
C VAL A 348 19.36 6.52 -14.74
N GLY A 349 19.01 7.01 -13.56
CA GLY A 349 19.57 6.58 -12.29
C GLY A 349 18.69 5.49 -11.66
N ARG A 350 19.28 4.78 -10.71
CA ARG A 350 18.62 3.72 -9.93
C ARG A 350 18.36 4.23 -8.50
N PRO A 351 17.14 4.06 -7.94
CA PRO A 351 16.88 4.42 -6.56
C PRO A 351 17.73 3.57 -5.60
N PRO A 352 18.13 4.10 -4.43
CA PRO A 352 18.84 3.31 -3.43
C PRO A 352 17.90 2.27 -2.79
N ALA A 353 18.49 1.28 -2.13
CA ALA A 353 17.74 0.29 -1.37
C ALA A 353 18.19 0.21 0.09
N GLY A 354 17.25 -0.14 0.97
CA GLY A 354 17.53 -0.34 2.40
C GLY A 354 18.49 -1.49 2.65
N VAL A 355 18.41 -2.55 1.84
CA VAL A 355 19.45 -3.58 1.73
C VAL A 355 19.79 -3.75 0.26
N GLN A 356 21.09 -3.77 -0.06
CA GLN A 356 21.53 -3.93 -1.44
C GLN A 356 22.69 -4.91 -1.55
N ALA A 357 22.78 -5.59 -2.70
CA ALA A 357 23.86 -6.49 -3.04
C ALA A 357 24.42 -6.23 -4.44
N SER A 358 25.74 -6.30 -4.60
CA SER A 358 26.42 -6.27 -5.91
C SER A 358 27.74 -7.03 -5.83
N ASN A 359 28.18 -7.64 -6.93
CA ASN A 359 29.38 -8.51 -6.95
C ASN A 359 29.32 -9.51 -5.79
N ALA A 360 28.28 -10.35 -5.78
CA ALA A 360 28.00 -11.22 -4.66
C ALA A 360 27.40 -12.58 -5.07
N ASP A 361 27.69 -13.64 -4.34
CA ASP A 361 27.22 -14.99 -4.68
C ASP A 361 26.61 -15.69 -3.46
N ARG A 362 25.63 -16.57 -3.68
CA ARG A 362 25.09 -17.45 -2.63
C ARG A 362 24.60 -16.69 -1.39
N LEU A 363 23.86 -15.62 -1.62
CA LEU A 363 23.18 -14.86 -0.56
C LEU A 363 21.83 -15.49 -0.23
N SER A 364 21.40 -15.36 1.03
CA SER A 364 20.01 -15.68 1.41
C SER A 364 19.40 -14.62 2.32
N PHE A 365 18.20 -14.19 1.96
CA PHE A 365 17.35 -13.33 2.78
C PHE A 365 16.08 -14.10 3.12
N THR A 366 15.96 -14.59 4.36
CA THR A 366 14.86 -15.47 4.77
C THR A 366 14.07 -14.94 5.97
N GLY A 367 12.74 -14.85 5.88
CA GLY A 367 11.91 -14.52 7.04
C GLY A 367 12.06 -13.08 7.54
N ASN A 368 12.70 -12.19 6.77
CA ASN A 368 12.95 -10.81 7.15
C ASN A 368 11.68 -9.96 7.01
N THR A 369 11.71 -8.76 7.58
CA THR A 369 10.69 -7.74 7.42
C THR A 369 11.34 -6.45 6.95
N PHE A 370 10.91 -5.95 5.80
CA PHE A 370 11.30 -4.65 5.27
C PHE A 370 10.11 -3.72 5.37
N THR A 371 10.27 -2.62 6.10
CA THR A 371 9.18 -1.66 6.28
C THR A 371 9.68 -0.24 6.50
N GLN A 372 8.86 0.76 6.17
CA GLN A 372 9.18 2.18 6.36
C GLN A 372 10.46 2.57 5.61
N MET A 373 10.54 2.17 4.34
CA MET A 373 11.70 2.43 3.48
C MET A 373 11.42 3.63 2.59
N GLY A 374 12.38 4.54 2.50
CA GLY A 374 12.26 5.79 1.72
C GLY A 374 12.52 5.63 0.22
N ALA A 375 12.87 4.43 -0.25
CA ALA A 375 13.01 4.08 -1.66
C ALA A 375 12.78 2.57 -1.84
N THR A 376 13.76 1.80 -2.31
CA THR A 376 13.63 0.35 -2.51
C THR A 376 13.84 -0.42 -1.20
N ALA A 377 13.13 -1.53 -0.99
CA ALA A 377 13.32 -2.38 0.20
C ALA A 377 14.60 -3.23 0.09
N LEU A 378 14.70 -4.07 -0.94
CA LEU A 378 15.84 -4.95 -1.22
C LEU A 378 16.23 -4.88 -2.70
N ASP A 379 17.53 -4.76 -2.98
CA ASP A 379 18.05 -4.71 -4.36
C ASP A 379 19.21 -5.69 -4.60
N LEU A 380 19.02 -6.65 -5.50
CA LEU A 380 20.06 -7.55 -6.01
C LEU A 380 20.53 -7.03 -7.37
N HIS A 381 21.48 -6.10 -7.34
CA HIS A 381 21.72 -5.17 -8.44
C HIS A 381 22.49 -5.76 -9.64
N HIS A 382 23.80 -5.98 -9.53
CA HIS A 382 24.62 -6.54 -10.62
C HIS A 382 25.67 -7.51 -10.10
N GLY A 383 26.03 -8.50 -10.91
CA GLY A 383 26.97 -9.55 -10.56
C GLY A 383 26.53 -10.35 -9.34
N VAL A 384 25.21 -10.58 -9.21
CA VAL A 384 24.62 -11.37 -8.13
C VAL A 384 24.23 -12.73 -8.67
N HIS A 385 24.74 -13.81 -8.06
CA HIS A 385 24.40 -15.17 -8.49
C HIS A 385 23.96 -16.10 -7.37
N ASP A 386 23.23 -17.15 -7.75
CA ASP A 386 22.88 -18.31 -6.90
C ASP A 386 22.25 -17.90 -5.55
N SER A 387 21.42 -16.87 -5.55
CA SER A 387 20.93 -16.19 -4.35
C SER A 387 19.42 -16.30 -4.17
N THR A 388 18.95 -16.17 -2.93
CA THR A 388 17.54 -16.42 -2.56
C THR A 388 16.95 -15.30 -1.72
N VAL A 389 15.69 -14.96 -2.01
CA VAL A 389 14.85 -14.03 -1.24
C VAL A 389 13.56 -14.78 -0.94
N THR A 390 13.47 -15.37 0.26
CA THR A 390 12.40 -16.34 0.58
C THR A 390 11.64 -16.02 1.86
N GLY A 391 10.32 -16.04 1.82
CA GLY A 391 9.53 -15.95 3.04
C GLY A 391 9.61 -14.59 3.74
N ASN A 392 9.89 -13.49 3.02
CA ASN A 392 10.00 -12.16 3.62
C ASN A 392 8.66 -11.43 3.60
N LEU A 393 8.50 -10.49 4.52
CA LEU A 393 7.44 -9.49 4.52
C LEU A 393 8.02 -8.16 4.02
N VAL A 394 7.38 -7.56 3.01
CA VAL A 394 7.74 -6.24 2.47
C VAL A 394 6.49 -5.36 2.48
N HIS A 395 6.48 -4.29 3.28
CA HIS A 395 5.33 -3.40 3.35
C HIS A 395 5.66 -1.98 3.79
N ASP A 396 4.84 -1.00 3.41
CA ASP A 396 5.08 0.42 3.71
C ASP A 396 6.41 0.91 3.10
N ILE A 397 6.52 0.74 1.78
CA ILE A 397 7.72 1.05 0.99
C ILE A 397 7.42 2.22 0.07
N ALA A 398 8.21 3.28 0.16
CA ALA A 398 8.02 4.47 -0.67
C ALA A 398 8.21 4.17 -2.16
N GLY A 399 9.17 3.31 -2.54
CA GLY A 399 9.48 2.90 -3.91
C GLY A 399 9.25 1.41 -4.17
N ASN A 400 10.16 0.74 -4.88
CA ASN A 400 10.03 -0.69 -5.23
C ASN A 400 10.17 -1.62 -4.02
N GLY A 401 9.47 -2.77 -4.06
CA GLY A 401 9.62 -3.80 -3.04
C GLY A 401 10.97 -4.52 -3.15
N ILE A 402 11.08 -5.41 -4.14
CA ILE A 402 12.30 -6.17 -4.43
C ILE A 402 12.76 -5.83 -5.85
N MET A 403 14.00 -5.37 -6.00
CA MET A 403 14.64 -5.17 -7.30
C MET A 403 15.67 -6.26 -7.58
N VAL A 404 15.74 -6.72 -8.83
CA VAL A 404 16.70 -7.74 -9.27
C VAL A 404 17.25 -7.38 -10.64
N GLY A 405 18.57 -7.52 -10.83
CA GLY A 405 19.20 -7.30 -12.12
C GLY A 405 19.45 -5.85 -12.48
N LYS A 406 20.13 -5.69 -13.61
CA LYS A 406 20.54 -4.40 -14.17
C LYS A 406 19.42 -3.83 -15.05
N PHE A 407 19.30 -2.52 -15.07
CA PHE A 407 18.35 -1.81 -15.93
C PHE A 407 19.17 -1.04 -16.97
N SER A 408 19.91 -0.02 -16.54
CA SER A 408 20.95 0.62 -17.36
C SER A 408 21.95 1.31 -16.45
N ASP A 409 23.19 1.48 -16.91
CA ASP A 409 24.12 2.35 -16.22
C ASP A 409 23.75 3.82 -16.45
N PRO A 410 24.04 4.74 -15.49
CA PRO A 410 23.73 6.16 -15.62
C PRO A 410 24.27 6.85 -16.88
N THR A 411 25.31 6.29 -17.50
CA THR A 411 25.98 6.82 -18.69
C THR A 411 25.57 6.11 -19.98
N VAL A 412 24.69 5.11 -19.90
CA VAL A 412 24.21 4.32 -21.04
C VAL A 412 22.75 4.70 -21.29
N GLU A 413 22.44 4.96 -22.55
CA GLU A 413 21.08 5.29 -22.99
C GLU A 413 20.22 4.05 -22.78
N PHE A 414 19.06 4.18 -22.13
CA PHE A 414 18.40 3.01 -21.55
C PHE A 414 17.73 2.07 -22.55
N HIS A 415 17.59 2.46 -23.82
CA HIS A 415 17.15 1.57 -24.91
C HIS A 415 18.33 0.82 -25.55
N THR A 416 19.57 1.05 -25.11
CA THR A 416 20.74 0.33 -25.62
C THR A 416 20.70 -1.13 -25.19
N VAL A 417 20.95 -2.04 -26.14
CA VAL A 417 20.99 -3.49 -25.88
C VAL A 417 22.08 -3.84 -24.86
N TYR A 418 21.68 -4.43 -23.74
CA TYR A 418 22.57 -5.05 -22.77
C TYR A 418 22.70 -6.55 -23.07
N ASN A 419 23.83 -6.97 -23.64
CA ASN A 419 24.13 -8.37 -23.97
C ASN A 419 25.60 -8.75 -23.70
N PRO A 420 26.06 -8.74 -22.44
CA PRO A 420 27.45 -9.02 -22.11
C PRO A 420 27.87 -10.45 -22.55
N PRO A 421 29.10 -10.65 -23.07
CA PRO A 421 30.19 -9.68 -23.20
C PRO A 421 30.18 -8.91 -24.54
N THR A 422 29.13 -9.08 -25.34
CA THR A 422 28.99 -8.46 -26.66
C THR A 422 28.26 -7.12 -26.65
N SER A 423 27.92 -6.62 -25.46
CA SER A 423 27.32 -5.31 -25.27
C SER A 423 28.18 -4.19 -25.89
N PRO A 424 27.56 -3.13 -26.44
CA PRO A 424 28.31 -1.98 -26.97
C PRO A 424 29.22 -1.29 -25.94
N ALA A 425 28.86 -1.32 -24.65
CA ALA A 425 29.64 -0.70 -23.58
C ALA A 425 30.74 -1.61 -23.00
N GLY A 426 30.88 -2.85 -23.50
CA GLY A 426 31.99 -3.75 -23.16
C GLY A 426 31.89 -4.41 -21.78
N GLU A 427 30.69 -4.55 -21.24
CA GLU A 427 30.44 -5.16 -19.93
C GLU A 427 30.84 -6.65 -19.85
N ASP A 428 31.14 -7.13 -18.64
CA ASP A 428 31.54 -8.52 -18.37
C ASP A 428 30.30 -9.44 -18.29
N ALA A 429 30.38 -10.65 -18.86
CA ALA A 429 29.31 -11.65 -18.79
C ALA A 429 28.90 -12.02 -17.36
N ARG A 430 29.83 -11.91 -16.40
CA ARG A 430 29.59 -12.18 -14.97
C ARG A 430 28.81 -11.08 -14.26
N GLU A 431 28.53 -9.97 -14.93
CA GLU A 431 27.70 -8.90 -14.37
C GLU A 431 26.21 -9.24 -14.43
N VAL A 432 25.81 -10.14 -15.35
CA VAL A 432 24.42 -10.56 -15.49
C VAL A 432 23.96 -11.32 -14.24
N VAL A 433 22.94 -10.80 -13.58
CA VAL A 433 22.33 -11.47 -12.42
C VAL A 433 21.68 -12.77 -12.87
N LYS A 434 22.06 -13.88 -12.22
CA LYS A 434 21.61 -15.22 -12.63
C LYS A 434 21.32 -16.17 -11.49
N ASN A 435 20.45 -17.16 -11.71
CA ASN A 435 20.08 -18.16 -10.71
C ASN A 435 19.57 -17.55 -9.41
N VAL A 436 18.79 -16.46 -9.50
CA VAL A 436 18.15 -15.82 -8.34
C VAL A 436 16.75 -16.38 -8.13
N THR A 437 16.38 -16.69 -6.90
CA THR A 437 15.02 -17.13 -6.55
C THR A 437 14.36 -16.11 -5.62
N VAL A 438 13.22 -15.55 -6.02
CA VAL A 438 12.33 -14.71 -5.21
C VAL A 438 11.05 -15.49 -4.95
N LYS A 439 10.91 -16.07 -3.75
CA LYS A 439 9.84 -17.05 -3.47
C LYS A 439 9.12 -16.86 -2.14
N ASN A 440 7.81 -17.09 -2.10
CA ASN A 440 7.01 -17.05 -0.86
C ASN A 440 7.09 -15.72 -0.09
N ASN A 441 7.28 -14.59 -0.78
CA ASN A 441 7.27 -13.28 -0.13
C ASN A 441 5.84 -12.72 -0.10
N LEU A 442 5.49 -12.06 1.01
CA LEU A 442 4.27 -11.26 1.13
C LEU A 442 4.66 -9.80 0.90
N ILE A 443 4.13 -9.20 -0.17
CA ILE A 443 4.47 -7.85 -0.61
C ILE A 443 3.18 -7.03 -0.74
N THR A 444 3.06 -5.94 0.00
CA THR A 444 1.88 -5.06 -0.04
C THR A 444 2.27 -3.63 0.28
N ARG A 445 1.50 -2.63 -0.16
CA ARG A 445 1.75 -1.20 0.14
C ARG A 445 3.17 -0.78 -0.24
N VAL A 446 3.43 -0.90 -1.53
CA VAL A 446 4.68 -0.55 -2.19
C VAL A 446 4.38 0.58 -3.18
N GLY A 447 5.31 1.53 -3.33
CA GLY A 447 5.07 2.73 -4.13
C GLY A 447 4.26 3.80 -3.40
N GLU A 448 4.34 3.85 -2.06
CA GLU A 448 3.57 4.79 -1.23
C GLU A 448 3.88 6.26 -1.54
N ASP A 449 5.09 6.55 -2.04
CA ASP A 449 5.49 7.88 -2.51
C ASP A 449 5.79 7.87 -4.03
N TYR A 450 6.51 6.85 -4.52
CA TYR A 450 6.95 6.73 -5.91
C TYR A 450 6.04 5.75 -6.68
N LEU A 451 5.04 6.31 -7.36
CA LEU A 451 3.91 5.57 -7.93
C LEU A 451 4.29 4.60 -9.07
N GLY A 452 5.25 4.93 -9.92
CA GLY A 452 5.67 4.08 -11.04
C GLY A 452 6.68 3.02 -10.63
N THR A 453 6.43 2.31 -9.52
CA THR A 453 7.26 1.25 -8.96
C THR A 453 6.48 -0.06 -8.80
N ALA A 454 7.18 -1.18 -8.69
CA ALA A 454 6.56 -2.50 -8.65
C ALA A 454 6.84 -3.24 -7.33
N GLY A 455 5.98 -4.22 -7.03
CA GLY A 455 6.21 -5.16 -5.93
C GLY A 455 7.53 -5.94 -6.13
N ILE A 456 7.70 -6.52 -7.33
CA ILE A 456 8.96 -7.09 -7.80
C ILE A 456 9.33 -6.45 -9.14
N ASN A 457 10.50 -5.84 -9.22
CA ASN A 457 11.01 -5.20 -10.43
C ASN A 457 12.33 -5.83 -10.87
N ALA A 458 12.26 -6.71 -11.86
CA ALA A 458 13.40 -7.42 -12.42
C ALA A 458 13.79 -6.80 -13.78
N GLY A 459 15.02 -6.31 -13.90
CA GLY A 459 15.54 -5.79 -15.17
C GLY A 459 16.07 -6.94 -16.06
N PHE A 460 17.27 -6.76 -16.61
CA PHE A 460 18.01 -7.80 -17.31
C PHE A 460 18.47 -8.89 -16.32
N VAL A 461 17.80 -10.04 -16.35
CA VAL A 461 18.08 -11.20 -15.49
C VAL A 461 18.02 -12.50 -16.28
N ASN A 462 18.79 -13.50 -15.85
CA ASN A 462 18.81 -14.82 -16.49
C ASN A 462 18.56 -15.94 -15.48
N SER A 463 17.82 -16.98 -15.85
CA SER A 463 17.57 -18.13 -14.97
C SER A 463 17.00 -17.72 -13.60
N THR A 464 16.22 -16.64 -13.56
CA THR A 464 15.61 -16.10 -12.35
C THR A 464 14.23 -16.69 -12.14
N THR A 465 13.92 -17.11 -10.91
CA THR A 465 12.66 -17.72 -10.52
C THR A 465 11.89 -16.79 -9.58
N ILE A 466 10.70 -16.36 -9.97
CA ILE A 466 9.76 -15.56 -9.17
C ILE A 466 8.52 -16.43 -8.92
N ASP A 467 8.43 -17.03 -7.74
CA ASP A 467 7.55 -18.18 -7.48
C ASP A 467 6.75 -18.06 -6.17
N HIS A 468 5.44 -18.35 -6.19
CA HIS A 468 4.61 -18.40 -4.96
C HIS A 468 4.63 -17.11 -4.11
N ASN A 469 4.78 -15.92 -4.70
CA ASN A 469 4.66 -14.66 -3.96
C ASN A 469 3.19 -14.22 -3.89
N ASP A 470 2.80 -13.51 -2.82
CA ASP A 470 1.51 -12.85 -2.69
C ASP A 470 1.74 -11.33 -2.71
N ILE A 471 1.24 -10.67 -3.76
CA ILE A 471 1.53 -9.26 -4.08
C ILE A 471 0.21 -8.50 -4.19
N SER A 472 0.10 -7.40 -3.44
CA SER A 472 -1.08 -6.54 -3.47
C SER A 472 -0.76 -5.07 -3.25
N ASP A 473 -1.76 -4.21 -3.44
CA ASP A 473 -1.71 -2.79 -3.11
C ASP A 473 -0.51 -2.07 -3.73
N THR A 474 -0.37 -2.17 -5.06
CA THR A 474 0.66 -1.45 -5.83
C THR A 474 0.05 -0.46 -6.82
N PRO A 475 0.55 0.78 -6.90
CA PRO A 475 0.07 1.82 -7.82
C PRO A 475 0.30 1.48 -9.29
N TRP A 476 1.34 0.69 -9.57
CA TRP A 476 1.72 0.20 -10.88
C TRP A 476 1.82 -1.34 -10.87
N ALA A 477 2.81 -1.93 -11.55
CA ALA A 477 2.91 -3.37 -11.75
C ALA A 477 3.04 -4.17 -10.44
N GLY A 478 2.44 -5.37 -10.40
CA GLY A 478 2.76 -6.34 -9.35
C GLY A 478 4.17 -6.91 -9.57
N ILE A 479 4.41 -7.42 -10.77
CA ILE A 479 5.72 -7.90 -11.25
C ILE A 479 6.04 -7.19 -12.58
N SER A 480 7.23 -6.60 -12.67
CA SER A 480 7.84 -6.12 -13.91
C SER A 480 9.08 -6.97 -14.20
N LEU A 481 9.21 -7.51 -15.42
CA LEU A 481 10.36 -8.31 -15.85
C LEU A 481 10.89 -7.82 -17.21
N GLY A 482 12.20 -7.64 -17.29
CA GLY A 482 12.90 -7.21 -18.50
C GLY A 482 13.07 -5.70 -18.60
N TRP A 483 13.96 -5.27 -19.50
CA TRP A 483 14.26 -3.85 -19.70
C TRP A 483 14.79 -3.55 -21.11
N GLY A 484 14.77 -2.28 -21.53
CA GLY A 484 15.45 -1.82 -22.74
C GLY A 484 14.60 -1.67 -24.00
N TRP A 485 13.37 -2.19 -24.00
CA TRP A 485 12.44 -2.11 -25.14
C TRP A 485 13.05 -2.64 -26.46
N GLN A 486 13.84 -3.72 -26.39
CA GLN A 486 14.58 -4.25 -27.54
C GLN A 486 14.14 -5.67 -27.91
N SER A 487 13.92 -5.89 -29.21
CA SER A 487 13.68 -7.23 -29.78
C SER A 487 14.98 -8.02 -30.04
N ALA A 488 16.14 -7.36 -29.96
CA ALA A 488 17.43 -7.99 -30.16
C ALA A 488 17.80 -8.96 -29.03
N ALA A 489 18.66 -9.93 -29.33
CA ALA A 489 19.24 -10.81 -28.32
C ALA A 489 19.98 -9.98 -27.25
N ASN A 490 19.68 -10.28 -25.99
CA ASN A 490 20.16 -9.56 -24.82
C ASN A 490 20.45 -10.56 -23.68
N ALA A 491 20.76 -10.05 -22.49
CA ALA A 491 21.14 -10.86 -21.33
C ALA A 491 19.99 -11.68 -20.70
N GLU A 492 18.73 -11.36 -21.01
CA GLU A 492 17.57 -12.08 -20.51
C GLU A 492 17.52 -13.51 -21.06
N GLY A 493 16.96 -14.43 -20.28
CA GLY A 493 16.70 -15.79 -20.73
C GLY A 493 16.42 -16.76 -19.59
N ASN A 494 15.62 -17.79 -19.89
CA ASN A 494 15.31 -18.91 -19.00
C ASN A 494 14.70 -18.50 -17.64
N ASN A 495 13.99 -17.38 -17.58
CA ASN A 495 13.32 -16.94 -16.37
C ASN A 495 12.01 -17.72 -16.14
N SER A 496 11.55 -17.79 -14.90
CA SER A 496 10.27 -18.41 -14.54
C SER A 496 9.50 -17.49 -13.61
N VAL A 497 8.25 -17.17 -13.99
CA VAL A 497 7.32 -16.41 -13.15
C VAL A 497 6.09 -17.29 -12.94
N SER A 498 6.00 -17.95 -11.79
CA SER A 498 5.03 -19.03 -11.59
C SER A 498 4.30 -18.96 -10.25
N TYR A 499 3.04 -19.40 -10.25
CA TYR A 499 2.22 -19.55 -9.02
C TYR A 499 2.15 -18.31 -8.12
N ASN A 500 2.38 -17.11 -8.64
CA ASN A 500 2.21 -15.89 -7.87
C ASN A 500 0.71 -15.55 -7.79
N ARG A 501 0.28 -15.04 -6.63
CA ARG A 501 -1.04 -14.42 -6.44
C ARG A 501 -0.86 -12.91 -6.44
N ILE A 502 -1.54 -12.23 -7.35
CA ILE A 502 -1.37 -10.80 -7.58
C ILE A 502 -2.75 -10.14 -7.63
N GLY A 503 -3.05 -9.19 -6.77
CA GLY A 503 -4.29 -8.43 -6.89
C GLY A 503 -4.38 -7.11 -6.16
N ASN A 504 -5.37 -6.29 -6.54
CA ASN A 504 -5.41 -4.86 -6.20
C ASN A 504 -4.10 -4.11 -6.57
N VAL A 505 -3.56 -4.45 -7.72
CA VAL A 505 -2.41 -3.79 -8.36
C VAL A 505 -2.89 -2.98 -9.56
N MET A 506 -2.06 -2.09 -10.09
CA MET A 506 -2.50 -1.04 -11.02
C MET A 506 -3.62 -0.18 -10.42
N ASN A 507 -3.57 0.04 -9.10
CA ASN A 507 -4.62 0.75 -8.37
C ASN A 507 -4.48 2.28 -8.41
N ARG A 508 -3.56 2.81 -9.24
CA ARG A 508 -3.37 4.25 -9.46
C ARG A 508 -3.01 4.61 -10.90
N LEU A 509 -1.92 4.06 -11.43
CA LEU A 509 -1.37 4.41 -12.74
C LEU A 509 -1.97 3.55 -13.88
N CYS A 510 -1.49 3.79 -15.10
CA CYS A 510 -1.89 3.09 -16.33
C CYS A 510 -0.67 2.54 -17.08
N ASP A 511 -0.90 1.92 -18.23
CA ASP A 511 0.12 1.39 -19.16
C ASP A 511 1.01 0.30 -18.57
N SER A 512 0.38 -0.65 -17.89
CA SER A 512 1.04 -1.82 -17.30
C SER A 512 0.01 -2.86 -16.89
N ALA A 513 0.41 -3.83 -16.07
CA ALA A 513 -0.38 -4.97 -15.71
C ALA A 513 0.02 -5.58 -14.36
N GLY A 514 -0.76 -6.56 -13.90
CA GLY A 514 -0.35 -7.41 -12.78
C GLY A 514 1.01 -8.06 -13.02
N ILE A 515 1.23 -8.58 -14.23
CA ILE A 515 2.56 -8.96 -14.73
C ILE A 515 2.86 -8.21 -16.03
N TYR A 516 3.91 -7.42 -16.02
CA TYR A 516 4.40 -6.63 -17.15
C TYR A 516 5.76 -7.15 -17.62
N HIS A 517 5.99 -7.17 -18.93
CA HIS A 517 7.22 -7.68 -19.54
C HIS A 517 7.77 -6.76 -20.63
N LEU A 518 9.11 -6.68 -20.75
CA LEU A 518 9.84 -5.98 -21.80
C LEU A 518 10.91 -6.86 -22.45
N SER A 519 11.26 -6.56 -23.70
CA SER A 519 12.43 -7.10 -24.40
C SER A 519 12.43 -8.62 -24.68
N ASN A 520 13.39 -9.06 -25.50
CA ASN A 520 13.46 -10.46 -25.91
C ASN A 520 13.99 -11.37 -24.78
N ASP A 521 13.20 -12.34 -24.31
CA ASP A 521 13.52 -13.18 -23.15
C ASP A 521 13.37 -14.68 -23.48
N PRO A 522 14.40 -15.29 -24.13
CA PRO A 522 14.31 -16.64 -24.66
C PRO A 522 14.21 -17.72 -23.58
N GLY A 523 13.23 -18.61 -23.73
CA GLY A 523 13.03 -19.75 -22.83
C GLY A 523 12.27 -19.42 -21.55
N THR A 524 11.84 -18.16 -21.38
CA THR A 524 11.09 -17.73 -20.22
C THR A 524 9.66 -18.25 -20.20
N VAL A 525 9.19 -18.60 -19.01
CA VAL A 525 7.86 -19.17 -18.78
C VAL A 525 7.11 -18.40 -17.69
N PHE A 526 5.89 -17.99 -18.01
CA PHE A 526 4.90 -17.48 -17.05
C PHE A 526 3.82 -18.54 -16.85
N ASN A 527 3.81 -19.21 -15.70
CA ASN A 527 2.95 -20.38 -15.54
C ASN A 527 2.16 -20.45 -14.22
N GLY A 528 0.84 -20.68 -14.32
CA GLY A 528 0.03 -20.96 -13.13
C GLY A 528 -0.15 -19.77 -12.19
N ASN A 529 0.07 -18.53 -12.66
CA ASN A 529 -0.19 -17.34 -11.86
C ASN A 529 -1.69 -17.09 -11.74
N TYR A 530 -2.09 -16.51 -10.61
CA TYR A 530 -3.44 -16.01 -10.38
C TYR A 530 -3.39 -14.49 -10.21
N ILE A 531 -3.94 -13.79 -11.19
CA ILE A 531 -3.96 -12.34 -11.27
C ILE A 531 -5.42 -11.90 -11.17
N HIS A 532 -5.73 -11.04 -10.20
CA HIS A 532 -7.09 -10.61 -9.96
C HIS A 532 -7.24 -9.16 -9.52
N ASP A 533 -8.43 -8.58 -9.75
CA ASP A 533 -8.76 -7.22 -9.33
C ASP A 533 -7.74 -6.18 -9.86
N VAL A 534 -7.39 -6.30 -11.15
CA VAL A 534 -6.52 -5.35 -11.88
C VAL A 534 -7.41 -4.41 -12.68
N ILE A 535 -7.96 -3.41 -12.00
CA ILE A 535 -9.04 -2.57 -12.52
C ILE A 535 -8.56 -1.13 -12.69
N ARG A 536 -8.85 -0.56 -13.85
CA ARG A 536 -8.56 0.84 -14.14
C ARG A 536 -9.32 1.77 -13.20
N MET A 537 -8.59 2.62 -12.49
CA MET A 537 -9.18 3.71 -11.72
C MET A 537 -9.67 4.83 -12.64
N PRO A 538 -10.76 5.54 -12.31
CA PRO A 538 -11.27 6.66 -13.12
C PRO A 538 -10.25 7.78 -13.38
N SER A 539 -9.27 7.96 -12.48
CA SER A 539 -8.21 8.95 -12.59
C SER A 539 -7.03 8.51 -13.46
N ALA A 540 -6.90 7.21 -13.75
CA ALA A 540 -5.80 6.68 -14.54
C ALA A 540 -5.90 7.15 -16.00
N CYS A 541 -4.75 7.28 -16.67
CA CYS A 541 -4.73 7.67 -18.08
C CYS A 541 -5.39 6.61 -18.98
N GLY A 542 -5.59 6.92 -20.27
CA GLY A 542 -6.26 6.02 -21.23
C GLY A 542 -5.46 4.79 -21.71
N SER A 543 -4.18 4.65 -21.34
CA SER A 543 -3.34 3.52 -21.77
C SER A 543 -3.76 2.19 -21.13
N ALA A 544 -3.37 1.06 -21.71
CA ALA A 544 -3.82 -0.26 -21.29
C ALA A 544 -3.55 -0.55 -19.80
N VAL A 545 -4.52 -1.19 -19.14
CA VAL A 545 -4.39 -1.81 -17.82
C VAL A 545 -4.85 -3.24 -18.02
N SER A 546 -4.02 -4.24 -17.68
CA SER A 546 -4.32 -5.64 -18.00
C SER A 546 -3.89 -6.60 -16.91
N GLY A 547 -4.38 -7.85 -16.93
CA GLY A 547 -3.81 -8.88 -16.08
C GLY A 547 -2.35 -9.16 -16.44
N MET A 548 -2.06 -9.33 -17.73
CA MET A 548 -0.69 -9.41 -18.24
C MET A 548 -0.46 -8.44 -19.40
N TYR A 549 0.77 -7.93 -19.52
CA TYR A 549 1.15 -6.99 -20.58
C TYR A 549 2.55 -7.34 -21.11
N LEU A 550 2.60 -7.75 -22.38
CA LEU A 550 3.82 -7.95 -23.14
C LEU A 550 4.10 -6.69 -23.96
N ASP A 551 5.04 -5.88 -23.50
CA ASP A 551 5.40 -4.60 -24.11
C ASP A 551 6.59 -4.75 -25.08
N GLU A 552 7.08 -3.63 -25.61
CA GLU A 552 8.00 -3.56 -26.74
C GLU A 552 9.20 -4.52 -26.60
N GLY A 553 9.40 -5.32 -27.64
CA GLY A 553 10.49 -6.30 -27.71
C GLY A 553 10.20 -7.66 -27.09
N SER A 554 9.14 -7.81 -26.28
CA SER A 554 8.72 -9.08 -25.67
C SER A 554 8.69 -10.23 -26.68
N ASN A 555 9.53 -11.25 -26.55
CA ASN A 555 9.62 -12.33 -27.54
C ASN A 555 10.30 -13.60 -26.98
N ASN A 556 10.09 -14.75 -27.66
CA ASN A 556 10.69 -16.06 -27.37
C ASN A 556 10.34 -16.68 -26.00
N MET A 557 9.11 -16.45 -25.55
CA MET A 557 8.61 -16.86 -24.23
C MET A 557 7.29 -17.63 -24.30
N THR A 558 6.89 -18.24 -23.19
CA THR A 558 5.61 -18.95 -23.05
C THR A 558 4.81 -18.40 -21.86
N LEU A 559 3.55 -18.04 -22.08
CA LEU A 559 2.58 -17.73 -21.03
C LEU A 559 1.54 -18.85 -21.02
N SER A 560 1.53 -19.66 -19.97
CA SER A 560 0.65 -20.83 -19.90
C SER A 560 -0.10 -21.01 -18.59
N ASN A 561 -1.34 -21.53 -18.66
CA ASN A 561 -2.09 -21.96 -17.47
C ASN A 561 -2.32 -20.87 -16.41
N ASN A 562 -2.31 -19.58 -16.79
CA ASN A 562 -2.56 -18.47 -15.86
C ASN A 562 -4.06 -18.18 -15.75
N VAL A 563 -4.53 -17.80 -14.56
CA VAL A 563 -5.89 -17.31 -14.32
C VAL A 563 -5.85 -15.80 -14.15
N LEU A 564 -6.50 -15.08 -15.05
CA LEU A 564 -6.66 -13.62 -15.00
C LEU A 564 -8.15 -13.32 -14.77
N SER A 565 -8.54 -13.12 -13.51
CA SER A 565 -9.93 -12.88 -13.14
C SER A 565 -10.17 -11.41 -12.82
N HIS A 566 -11.27 -10.83 -13.30
CA HIS A 566 -11.59 -9.41 -13.02
C HIS A 566 -10.42 -8.45 -13.32
N THR A 567 -9.99 -8.42 -14.58
CA THR A 567 -8.95 -7.52 -15.07
C THR A 567 -9.52 -6.62 -16.18
N ASP A 568 -9.09 -5.36 -16.26
CA ASP A 568 -9.56 -4.39 -17.28
C ASP A 568 -9.28 -4.92 -18.71
N GLY A 569 -8.02 -5.27 -18.98
CA GLY A 569 -7.59 -6.08 -20.11
C GLY A 569 -7.16 -7.48 -19.69
N PHE A 570 -7.25 -8.45 -20.61
CA PHE A 570 -6.78 -9.82 -20.37
C PHE A 570 -5.25 -9.91 -20.52
N ILE A 571 -4.77 -10.16 -21.73
CA ILE A 571 -3.34 -10.11 -22.08
C ILE A 571 -3.18 -9.02 -23.14
N ASN A 572 -2.49 -7.93 -22.80
CA ASN A 572 -2.13 -6.89 -23.76
C ASN A 572 -0.81 -7.22 -24.45
N GLN A 573 -0.75 -7.01 -25.76
CA GLN A 573 0.43 -7.26 -26.59
C GLN A 573 0.73 -5.97 -27.36
N ASN A 574 1.73 -5.22 -26.91
CA ASN A 574 2.17 -3.98 -27.53
C ASN A 574 3.57 -4.17 -28.11
N ARG A 575 3.70 -4.13 -29.43
CA ARG A 575 5.01 -4.20 -30.14
C ARG A 575 5.88 -5.40 -29.70
N ASN A 576 5.26 -6.51 -29.33
CA ASN A 576 5.95 -7.75 -29.02
C ASN A 576 6.35 -8.48 -30.33
N GLY A 577 7.30 -9.40 -30.22
CA GLY A 577 7.69 -10.28 -31.32
C GLY A 577 6.68 -11.42 -31.57
N SER A 578 6.86 -12.15 -32.66
CA SER A 578 5.94 -13.21 -33.08
C SER A 578 6.08 -14.54 -32.34
N ASN A 579 7.18 -14.75 -31.59
CA ASN A 579 7.49 -16.02 -30.94
C ASN A 579 7.05 -16.00 -29.47
N VAL A 580 5.79 -15.65 -29.22
CA VAL A 580 5.15 -15.72 -27.91
C VAL A 580 4.11 -16.84 -27.94
N THR A 581 4.26 -17.83 -27.08
CA THR A 581 3.29 -18.93 -26.97
C THR A 581 2.29 -18.61 -25.86
N LEU A 582 1.02 -18.45 -26.21
CA LEU A 582 -0.08 -18.30 -25.25
C LEU A 582 -0.90 -19.60 -25.22
N THR A 583 -1.02 -20.26 -24.07
CA THR A 583 -1.76 -21.54 -23.99
C THR A 583 -2.47 -21.69 -22.65
N ASN A 584 -3.76 -22.03 -22.66
CA ASN A 584 -4.55 -22.28 -21.44
C ASN A 584 -4.56 -21.12 -20.42
N ASN A 585 -4.42 -19.88 -20.85
CA ASN A 585 -4.70 -18.73 -19.98
C ASN A 585 -6.23 -18.54 -19.95
N THR A 586 -6.82 -18.46 -18.77
CA THR A 586 -8.27 -18.44 -18.56
C THR A 586 -8.70 -17.34 -17.61
N THR A 587 -10.00 -17.08 -17.54
CA THR A 587 -10.59 -16.15 -16.55
C THR A 587 -11.02 -16.84 -15.26
N SER A 588 -10.96 -18.17 -15.22
CA SER A 588 -11.29 -19.00 -14.05
C SER A 588 -10.47 -20.29 -14.05
N GLY A 589 -10.25 -20.88 -12.88
CA GLY A 589 -9.50 -22.15 -12.76
C GLY A 589 -9.12 -22.49 -11.33
N ASP A 590 -9.94 -23.30 -10.65
CA ASP A 590 -9.82 -23.57 -9.22
C ASP A 590 -8.46 -24.16 -8.82
N ALA A 591 -7.92 -25.05 -9.65
CA ALA A 591 -6.63 -25.69 -9.36
C ALA A 591 -5.49 -24.67 -9.34
N VAL A 592 -5.52 -23.69 -10.26
CA VAL A 592 -4.51 -22.62 -10.35
C VAL A 592 -4.68 -21.64 -9.19
N ILE A 593 -5.93 -21.19 -8.93
CA ILE A 593 -6.24 -20.29 -7.82
C ILE A 593 -5.76 -20.88 -6.48
N LYS A 594 -6.08 -22.15 -6.21
CA LYS A 594 -5.70 -22.86 -4.97
C LYS A 594 -4.19 -23.09 -4.84
N ALA A 595 -3.48 -23.22 -5.96
CA ALA A 595 -2.03 -23.43 -5.96
C ALA A 595 -1.25 -22.10 -5.86
N SER A 596 -1.84 -20.98 -6.26
CA SER A 596 -1.16 -19.68 -6.28
C SER A 596 -0.94 -19.06 -4.90
N GLY A 597 0.01 -18.13 -4.81
CA GLY A 597 0.34 -17.39 -3.59
C GLY A 597 1.23 -18.20 -2.65
N LEU A 598 1.23 -17.83 -1.38
CA LEU A 598 2.11 -18.41 -0.37
C LEU A 598 1.84 -19.90 -0.15
N GLU A 599 2.90 -20.70 -0.22
CA GLU A 599 2.88 -22.09 0.23
C GLU A 599 2.55 -22.16 1.73
N SER A 600 1.99 -23.28 2.18
CA SER A 600 1.44 -23.46 3.54
C SER A 600 2.40 -23.09 4.66
N ALA A 601 3.71 -23.30 4.47
CA ALA A 601 4.75 -22.95 5.43
C ALA A 601 4.89 -21.43 5.65
N TYR A 602 4.50 -20.59 4.68
CA TYR A 602 4.73 -19.15 4.71
C TYR A 602 3.47 -18.31 4.94
N ARG A 603 2.28 -18.93 4.96
CA ARG A 603 1.01 -18.22 5.20
C ARG A 603 0.93 -17.50 6.55
N GLY A 604 1.73 -17.93 7.53
CA GLY A 604 1.89 -17.25 8.82
C GLY A 604 2.46 -15.83 8.73
N LEU A 605 3.04 -15.44 7.58
CA LEU A 605 3.51 -14.06 7.35
C LEU A 605 2.37 -13.04 7.47
N ALA A 606 1.16 -13.41 7.08
CA ALA A 606 -0.02 -12.54 7.17
C ALA A 606 -0.33 -12.12 8.62
N ALA A 607 0.08 -12.91 9.64
CA ALA A 607 -0.11 -12.56 11.04
C ALA A 607 0.54 -11.23 11.45
N LYS A 608 1.53 -10.76 10.68
CA LYS A 608 2.23 -9.50 10.91
C LYS A 608 1.44 -8.27 10.43
N LEU A 609 0.44 -8.45 9.58
CA LEU A 609 -0.36 -7.36 8.99
C LEU A 609 -1.88 -7.50 9.25
N ASN A 610 -2.40 -8.72 9.08
CA ASN A 610 -3.81 -9.03 9.21
C ASN A 610 -4.18 -9.28 10.67
N LEU A 611 -4.89 -8.32 11.27
CA LEU A 611 -5.39 -8.41 12.65
C LEU A 611 -6.35 -9.59 12.86
N ALA A 612 -7.06 -10.03 11.82
CA ALA A 612 -8.00 -11.15 11.88
C ALA A 612 -7.32 -12.51 11.77
N TYR A 613 -6.06 -12.59 11.33
CA TYR A 613 -5.40 -13.86 11.04
C TYR A 613 -5.38 -14.81 12.23
N ASN A 614 -5.93 -16.02 12.05
CA ASN A 614 -6.04 -17.09 13.07
C ASN A 614 -6.65 -16.64 14.41
N LYS A 615 -7.40 -15.53 14.41
CA LYS A 615 -8.13 -15.08 15.58
C LYS A 615 -9.38 -15.93 15.82
N PRO A 616 -9.90 -15.97 17.06
CA PRO A 616 -11.15 -16.64 17.36
C PRO A 616 -12.28 -16.13 16.45
N ALA A 617 -12.83 -17.03 15.65
CA ALA A 617 -13.93 -16.76 14.75
C ALA A 617 -15.17 -17.58 15.13
N SER A 618 -16.34 -17.00 14.91
CA SER A 618 -17.65 -17.61 15.14
C SER A 618 -18.57 -17.30 13.96
N SER A 619 -19.68 -18.02 13.86
CA SER A 619 -20.64 -17.85 12.77
C SER A 619 -22.04 -18.25 13.21
N SER A 620 -23.03 -17.85 12.43
CA SER A 620 -24.45 -18.20 12.62
C SER A 620 -24.68 -19.71 12.56
N SER A 621 -24.02 -20.40 11.61
CA SER A 621 -24.05 -21.84 11.45
C SER A 621 -22.83 -22.33 10.66
N VAL A 622 -22.60 -23.64 10.63
CA VAL A 622 -21.44 -24.26 9.95
C VAL A 622 -21.89 -25.50 9.17
N ASN A 623 -21.53 -25.58 7.89
CA ASN A 623 -21.84 -26.70 6.98
C ASN A 623 -20.93 -27.92 7.18
N GLY A 624 -20.72 -28.35 8.43
CA GLY A 624 -19.80 -29.44 8.80
C GLY A 624 -18.35 -28.99 9.02
N SER A 625 -17.51 -29.89 9.53
CA SER A 625 -16.19 -29.54 10.07
C SER A 625 -15.17 -29.02 9.04
N ALA A 626 -15.36 -29.29 7.74
CA ALA A 626 -14.49 -28.79 6.68
C ALA A 626 -14.63 -27.28 6.44
N TRP A 627 -15.73 -26.67 6.88
CA TRP A 627 -16.10 -25.28 6.58
C TRP A 627 -16.29 -24.43 7.83
N GLY A 628 -15.51 -24.72 8.88
CA GLY A 628 -15.61 -24.02 10.16
C GLY A 628 -15.26 -22.53 10.06
N ALA A 629 -15.75 -21.71 11.00
CA ALA A 629 -15.55 -20.26 10.98
C ALA A 629 -14.08 -19.83 10.89
N ALA A 630 -13.16 -20.55 11.54
CA ALA A 630 -11.72 -20.25 11.49
C ALA A 630 -11.08 -20.39 10.10
N LYS A 631 -11.80 -20.97 9.12
CA LYS A 631 -11.34 -21.12 7.74
C LYS A 631 -11.51 -19.88 6.88
N ALA A 632 -12.21 -18.86 7.38
CA ALA A 632 -12.36 -17.59 6.69
C ALA A 632 -11.34 -16.54 7.15
N ASN A 633 -10.35 -16.90 7.96
CA ASN A 633 -9.31 -15.99 8.44
C ASN A 633 -7.96 -16.70 8.64
N ASP A 634 -7.69 -17.76 7.88
CA ASP A 634 -6.44 -18.53 7.95
C ASP A 634 -5.47 -18.23 6.79
N ASN A 635 -5.81 -17.24 5.94
CA ASN A 635 -5.05 -16.85 4.76
C ASN A 635 -4.79 -18.03 3.80
N ASP A 636 -5.75 -18.96 3.73
CA ASP A 636 -5.75 -20.10 2.82
C ASP A 636 -6.95 -20.04 1.87
N GLY A 637 -6.73 -19.45 0.69
CA GLY A 637 -7.75 -19.37 -0.37
C GLY A 637 -8.27 -20.72 -0.89
N ALA A 638 -7.67 -21.86 -0.48
CA ALA A 638 -8.20 -23.19 -0.78
C ALA A 638 -9.26 -23.67 0.20
N THR A 639 -9.48 -22.96 1.31
CA THR A 639 -10.52 -23.27 2.30
C THR A 639 -11.52 -22.12 2.42
N GLY A 640 -12.41 -22.20 3.40
CA GLY A 640 -13.38 -21.14 3.66
C GLY A 640 -14.42 -21.54 4.69
N TRP A 641 -15.21 -20.56 5.14
CA TRP A 641 -16.40 -20.80 5.93
C TRP A 641 -17.66 -20.90 5.06
N SER A 642 -18.56 -21.80 5.45
CA SER A 642 -19.88 -21.99 4.82
C SER A 642 -20.95 -22.22 5.90
N PRO A 643 -22.10 -21.52 5.84
CA PRO A 643 -23.26 -21.78 6.69
C PRO A 643 -24.05 -23.00 6.21
N THR A 644 -24.94 -23.52 7.06
CA THR A 644 -25.91 -24.53 6.61
C THR A 644 -26.83 -23.95 5.53
N GLY A 645 -27.27 -24.75 4.57
CA GLY A 645 -28.16 -24.28 3.49
C GLY A 645 -29.53 -23.76 3.95
N SER A 646 -29.90 -23.97 5.22
CA SER A 646 -31.13 -23.44 5.84
C SER A 646 -30.96 -22.10 6.56
N ASP A 647 -29.74 -21.56 6.63
CA ASP A 647 -29.44 -20.32 7.35
C ASP A 647 -29.75 -19.09 6.47
N THR A 648 -30.91 -18.48 6.71
CA THR A 648 -31.38 -17.29 5.98
C THR A 648 -30.92 -15.98 6.60
N SER A 649 -29.99 -16.02 7.56
CA SER A 649 -29.42 -14.82 8.21
C SER A 649 -27.94 -15.04 8.47
N ALA A 650 -27.26 -15.63 7.47
CA ALA A 650 -25.89 -16.07 7.58
C ALA A 650 -24.93 -14.92 7.93
N TRP A 651 -24.10 -15.15 8.94
CA TRP A 651 -23.01 -14.23 9.31
C TRP A 651 -21.78 -14.98 9.81
N TRP A 652 -20.63 -14.38 9.58
CA TRP A 652 -19.33 -14.77 10.13
C TRP A 652 -18.74 -13.60 10.90
N GLN A 653 -18.03 -13.87 12.00
CA GLN A 653 -17.47 -12.85 12.88
C GLN A 653 -16.12 -13.27 13.46
N VAL A 654 -15.23 -12.30 13.61
CA VAL A 654 -13.93 -12.45 14.27
C VAL A 654 -13.79 -11.53 15.49
N ASP A 655 -13.18 -12.05 16.57
CA ASP A 655 -12.72 -11.26 17.73
C ASP A 655 -11.23 -10.95 17.57
N LEU A 656 -10.89 -9.68 17.36
CA LEU A 656 -9.50 -9.24 17.17
C LEU A 656 -8.67 -9.34 18.47
N GLY A 657 -9.33 -9.58 19.61
CA GLY A 657 -8.75 -9.72 20.95
C GLY A 657 -8.72 -8.40 21.73
N GLN A 658 -8.65 -7.28 21.03
CA GLN A 658 -8.73 -5.92 21.56
C GLN A 658 -9.30 -4.95 20.51
N ALA A 659 -9.65 -3.73 20.92
CA ALA A 659 -10.15 -2.73 19.99
C ALA A 659 -8.99 -2.11 19.20
N TYR A 660 -9.10 -2.15 17.87
CA TYR A 660 -8.17 -1.54 16.93
C TYR A 660 -8.88 -0.45 16.15
N GLN A 661 -8.11 0.55 15.74
CA GLN A 661 -8.55 1.36 14.63
C GLN A 661 -8.34 0.57 13.35
N LEU A 662 -9.40 0.33 12.60
CA LEU A 662 -9.35 -0.48 11.39
C LEU A 662 -9.08 0.45 10.20
N GLY A 663 -8.15 0.08 9.33
CA GLY A 663 -7.71 0.93 8.21
C GLY A 663 -8.21 0.46 6.86
N GLN A 664 -8.08 -0.84 6.61
CA GLN A 664 -8.49 -1.45 5.36
C GLN A 664 -8.94 -2.88 5.66
N PHE A 665 -9.98 -3.33 4.97
CA PHE A 665 -10.36 -4.73 4.95
C PHE A 665 -10.21 -5.30 3.53
N SER A 666 -10.02 -6.60 3.46
CA SER A 666 -10.14 -7.38 2.23
C SER A 666 -10.96 -8.64 2.51
N LEU A 667 -11.94 -8.90 1.65
CA LEU A 667 -12.88 -10.01 1.74
C LEU A 667 -12.86 -10.80 0.44
N THR A 668 -12.37 -12.04 0.51
CA THR A 668 -12.41 -12.99 -0.60
C THR A 668 -13.63 -13.89 -0.43
N THR A 669 -14.56 -13.79 -1.37
CA THR A 669 -15.75 -14.67 -1.44
C THR A 669 -15.42 -15.97 -2.17
N ARG A 670 -16.42 -16.80 -2.50
CA ARG A 670 -16.18 -18.08 -3.16
C ARG A 670 -15.43 -17.92 -4.49
N GLN A 671 -14.26 -18.56 -4.58
CA GLN A 671 -13.41 -18.49 -5.78
C GLN A 671 -13.40 -19.78 -6.61
N ASP A 672 -13.81 -20.91 -6.02
CA ASP A 672 -13.69 -22.25 -6.61
C ASP A 672 -14.95 -22.76 -7.32
N LEU A 673 -16.05 -22.01 -7.28
CA LEU A 673 -17.29 -22.38 -7.95
C LEU A 673 -18.12 -21.12 -8.18
N ASP A 674 -18.70 -21.02 -9.37
CA ASP A 674 -19.59 -19.90 -9.68
C ASP A 674 -20.94 -20.04 -8.97
N GLN A 675 -21.04 -19.40 -7.81
CA GLN A 675 -22.27 -19.23 -7.02
C GLN A 675 -22.48 -17.75 -6.75
N SER A 676 -23.19 -17.08 -7.66
CA SER A 676 -23.39 -15.62 -7.64
C SER A 676 -24.01 -15.12 -6.35
N GLU A 677 -24.87 -15.91 -5.70
CA GLU A 677 -25.52 -15.56 -4.44
C GLU A 677 -24.53 -15.31 -3.30
N THR A 678 -23.35 -15.94 -3.32
CA THR A 678 -22.31 -15.76 -2.30
C THR A 678 -21.49 -14.48 -2.46
N ARG A 679 -21.62 -13.81 -3.60
CA ARG A 679 -20.73 -12.72 -4.05
C ARG A 679 -21.37 -11.33 -3.98
N GLY A 680 -22.59 -11.19 -3.46
CA GLY A 680 -23.27 -9.91 -3.34
C GLY A 680 -24.18 -9.84 -2.13
N HIS A 681 -24.81 -8.69 -1.91
CA HIS A 681 -25.77 -8.44 -0.82
C HIS A 681 -25.24 -8.83 0.57
N PHE A 682 -24.14 -8.21 0.99
CA PHE A 682 -23.60 -8.36 2.35
C PHE A 682 -22.98 -7.06 2.86
N GLU A 683 -22.79 -6.99 4.17
CA GLU A 683 -22.13 -5.88 4.87
C GLU A 683 -20.96 -6.40 5.69
N ILE A 684 -19.89 -5.59 5.73
CA ILE A 684 -18.81 -5.67 6.70
C ILE A 684 -19.17 -4.70 7.81
N ARG A 685 -19.33 -5.20 9.03
CA ARG A 685 -19.79 -4.48 10.21
C ARG A 685 -18.70 -4.52 11.27
N ALA A 686 -18.49 -3.42 11.97
CA ALA A 686 -17.54 -3.31 13.06
C ALA A 686 -18.25 -2.92 14.37
N SER A 687 -17.84 -3.51 15.49
CA SER A 687 -18.45 -3.25 16.80
C SER A 687 -17.48 -3.48 17.97
N ASN A 688 -17.82 -2.90 19.13
CA ASN A 688 -17.24 -3.26 20.43
C ASN A 688 -18.18 -4.14 21.27
N ASP A 689 -19.39 -4.41 20.77
CA ASP A 689 -20.34 -5.34 21.35
C ASP A 689 -20.30 -6.67 20.58
N PRO A 690 -19.95 -7.80 21.22
CA PRO A 690 -19.86 -9.10 20.56
C PRO A 690 -21.20 -9.61 20.01
N SER A 691 -22.33 -9.11 20.51
CA SER A 691 -23.66 -9.46 20.00
C SER A 691 -24.03 -8.70 18.72
N PHE A 692 -23.35 -7.58 18.44
CA PHE A 692 -23.68 -6.61 17.39
C PHE A 692 -25.11 -6.04 17.55
N ALA A 693 -25.56 -5.76 18.78
CA ALA A 693 -26.79 -4.98 18.99
C ALA A 693 -26.60 -3.52 18.51
N THR A 694 -25.38 -3.01 18.62
CA THR A 694 -24.92 -1.76 18.00
C THR A 694 -23.71 -2.02 17.12
N TYR A 695 -23.65 -1.45 15.92
CA TYR A 695 -22.52 -1.61 15.01
C TYR A 695 -22.45 -0.47 13.98
N THR A 696 -21.27 -0.30 13.41
CA THR A 696 -21.04 0.58 12.27
C THR A 696 -20.81 -0.29 11.04
N VAL A 697 -21.47 0.03 9.93
CA VAL A 697 -21.13 -0.57 8.63
C VAL A 697 -19.79 0.03 8.22
N VAL A 698 -18.82 -0.78 7.81
CA VAL A 698 -17.50 -0.31 7.34
C VAL A 698 -17.21 -0.72 5.91
N GLY A 699 -18.02 -1.61 5.36
CA GLY A 699 -18.06 -1.95 3.95
C GLY A 699 -19.42 -2.54 3.59
N ARG A 700 -19.86 -2.38 2.36
CA ARG A 700 -21.18 -2.83 1.90
C ARG A 700 -21.14 -3.15 0.42
N GLN A 701 -21.67 -4.33 0.09
CA GLN A 701 -21.75 -4.82 -1.27
C GLN A 701 -23.21 -5.13 -1.61
N THR A 702 -23.79 -4.38 -2.54
CA THR A 702 -25.18 -4.58 -2.98
C THR A 702 -25.29 -5.35 -4.27
N ASP A 703 -24.29 -5.27 -5.15
CA ASP A 703 -24.29 -6.00 -6.42
C ASP A 703 -23.48 -7.29 -6.31
N THR A 704 -23.67 -8.21 -7.25
CA THR A 704 -22.86 -9.41 -7.35
C THR A 704 -21.44 -9.04 -7.81
N LEU A 705 -20.47 -9.14 -6.92
CA LEU A 705 -19.04 -9.03 -7.27
C LEU A 705 -18.69 -10.09 -8.32
N PRO A 706 -17.76 -9.85 -9.26
CA PRO A 706 -17.30 -10.84 -10.24
C PRO A 706 -16.76 -12.14 -9.62
N LEU A 707 -16.74 -13.23 -10.40
CA LEU A 707 -16.30 -14.53 -9.91
C LEU A 707 -14.83 -14.46 -9.47
N ALA A 708 -14.52 -15.03 -8.30
CA ALA A 708 -13.17 -15.02 -7.74
C ALA A 708 -12.57 -13.61 -7.56
N SER A 709 -13.39 -12.58 -7.35
CA SER A 709 -12.90 -11.25 -6.98
C SER A 709 -12.70 -11.14 -5.46
N THR A 710 -11.87 -10.17 -5.05
CA THR A 710 -11.69 -9.76 -3.67
C THR A 710 -12.23 -8.36 -3.48
N LEU A 711 -13.13 -8.18 -2.50
CA LEU A 711 -13.59 -6.85 -2.12
C LEU A 711 -12.60 -6.25 -1.13
N THR A 712 -11.89 -5.21 -1.55
CA THR A 712 -11.04 -4.39 -0.68
C THR A 712 -11.70 -3.04 -0.43
N GLY A 713 -11.62 -2.54 0.79
CA GLY A 713 -12.12 -1.21 1.13
C GLY A 713 -11.37 -0.58 2.29
N ASN A 714 -11.08 0.72 2.17
CA ASN A 714 -10.59 1.51 3.29
C ASN A 714 -11.74 1.78 4.27
N ILE A 715 -11.38 1.83 5.55
CA ILE A 715 -12.27 2.08 6.67
C ILE A 715 -11.92 3.46 7.21
N ASP A 716 -12.71 4.46 6.82
CA ASP A 716 -12.52 5.84 7.26
C ASP A 716 -13.34 6.17 8.51
N VAL A 717 -13.87 5.13 9.17
CA VAL A 717 -14.59 5.28 10.43
C VAL A 717 -13.57 5.49 11.53
N ARG A 718 -13.77 6.59 12.25
CA ARG A 718 -12.75 7.09 13.16
C ARG A 718 -12.70 6.34 14.52
N GLN A 719 -13.73 5.57 14.82
CA GLN A 719 -13.84 4.74 16.04
C GLN A 719 -12.96 3.47 16.03
N LYS A 720 -12.46 3.06 17.19
CA LYS A 720 -11.85 1.72 17.40
C LYS A 720 -12.88 0.61 17.56
N PHE A 721 -12.60 -0.54 16.95
CA PHE A 721 -13.46 -1.73 16.98
C PHE A 721 -12.69 -2.99 17.37
N ARG A 722 -13.31 -3.83 18.21
CA ARG A 722 -12.78 -5.15 18.60
C ARG A 722 -13.30 -6.29 17.73
N TYR A 723 -14.53 -6.18 17.26
CA TYR A 723 -15.20 -7.24 16.50
C TYR A 723 -15.49 -6.77 15.08
N VAL A 724 -15.29 -7.68 14.12
CA VAL A 724 -15.71 -7.50 12.74
C VAL A 724 -16.63 -8.65 12.35
N ARG A 725 -17.75 -8.34 11.69
CA ARG A 725 -18.74 -9.30 11.21
C ARG A 725 -19.02 -9.06 9.74
N VAL A 726 -19.00 -10.13 8.95
CA VAL A 726 -19.50 -10.13 7.58
C VAL A 726 -20.88 -10.80 7.59
N ALA A 727 -21.91 -10.09 7.17
CA ALA A 727 -23.30 -10.54 7.28
C ALA A 727 -24.06 -10.37 5.97
N LYS A 728 -24.78 -11.42 5.56
CA LYS A 728 -25.67 -11.39 4.40
C LYS A 728 -26.87 -10.48 4.68
N THR A 729 -27.34 -9.76 3.67
CA THR A 729 -28.46 -8.80 3.80
C THR A 729 -29.72 -9.22 3.05
N ASP A 730 -29.68 -10.25 2.20
CA ASP A 730 -30.81 -10.75 1.42
C ASP A 730 -31.29 -12.15 1.86
N GLY A 731 -30.59 -12.77 2.81
CA GLY A 731 -30.87 -14.11 3.31
C GLY A 731 -30.49 -15.26 2.37
N ALA A 732 -29.73 -14.99 1.31
CA ALA A 732 -29.23 -16.03 0.41
C ALA A 732 -28.03 -16.80 1.01
N TYR A 733 -27.65 -17.90 0.37
CA TYR A 733 -26.48 -18.70 0.75
C TYR A 733 -25.20 -17.87 0.71
N PHE A 734 -24.24 -18.18 1.58
CA PHE A 734 -23.01 -17.42 1.72
C PHE A 734 -21.77 -18.31 1.80
N PHE A 735 -20.61 -17.76 1.45
CA PHE A 735 -19.32 -18.43 1.56
C PHE A 735 -18.22 -17.37 1.63
N ILE A 736 -17.31 -17.51 2.58
CA ILE A 736 -16.15 -16.63 2.72
C ILE A 736 -14.89 -17.50 2.63
N ALA A 737 -14.08 -17.28 1.59
CA ALA A 737 -12.81 -17.97 1.43
C ALA A 737 -11.77 -17.41 2.41
N ASP A 738 -11.65 -16.08 2.49
CA ASP A 738 -10.76 -15.43 3.44
C ASP A 738 -11.22 -14.00 3.76
N PHE A 739 -10.84 -13.51 4.94
CA PHE A 739 -11.06 -12.16 5.41
C PHE A 739 -9.82 -11.65 6.13
N SER A 740 -9.40 -10.46 5.73
CA SER A 740 -8.34 -9.72 6.39
C SER A 740 -8.80 -8.32 6.77
N VAL A 741 -8.25 -7.83 7.89
CA VAL A 741 -8.40 -6.43 8.28
C VAL A 741 -7.10 -5.94 8.88
N GLN A 742 -6.66 -4.78 8.42
CA GLN A 742 -5.42 -4.16 8.85
C GLN A 742 -5.74 -3.05 9.87
N GLN A 743 -4.78 -2.78 10.75
CA GLN A 743 -4.84 -1.59 11.57
C GLN A 743 -4.72 -0.35 10.67
N ALA A 744 -5.43 0.73 10.99
CA ALA A 744 -5.25 1.99 10.29
C ALA A 744 -3.84 2.54 10.50
N ASP A 745 -3.26 3.05 9.42
CA ASP A 745 -2.08 3.89 9.49
C ASP A 745 -2.48 5.27 9.99
N GLY A 746 -2.61 5.38 11.31
CA GLY A 746 -2.82 6.64 11.98
C GLY A 746 -4.16 6.70 12.64
N ALA A 747 -4.20 7.45 13.74
CA ALA A 747 -5.37 7.47 14.57
C ALA A 747 -6.35 8.56 14.09
N LEU A 748 -7.42 8.18 13.37
CA LEU A 748 -8.59 9.06 13.25
C LEU A 748 -9.31 9.05 14.63
N GLU A 749 -9.86 10.17 15.12
CA GLU A 749 -10.45 10.28 16.48
C GLU A 749 -11.52 9.21 16.73
N ASP A 750 -11.69 8.70 17.96
CA ASP A 750 -12.94 8.05 18.30
C ASP A 750 -14.13 9.01 18.11
N ALA A 751 -14.89 8.86 17.02
CA ALA A 751 -16.10 9.63 16.79
C ALA A 751 -17.14 8.80 16.03
N THR A 752 -17.87 7.95 16.76
CA THR A 752 -19.32 7.90 16.55
C THR A 752 -20.01 8.04 17.89
N GLY A 753 -20.54 9.23 18.14
CA GLY A 753 -21.74 9.34 18.95
C GLY A 753 -22.89 9.08 17.99
N THR A 754 -23.76 8.13 18.30
CA THR A 754 -25.02 7.99 17.58
C THR A 754 -25.75 9.33 17.66
N PRO A 755 -26.09 10.00 16.53
CA PRO A 755 -26.89 11.20 16.61
C PRO A 755 -28.21 10.82 17.32
N ASN A 756 -28.61 11.58 18.34
CA ASN A 756 -29.85 11.31 19.07
C ASN A 756 -31.04 11.77 18.22
N VAL A 757 -31.36 10.98 17.19
CA VAL A 757 -32.34 11.30 16.16
C VAL A 757 -33.44 10.24 16.10
N ASN A 758 -34.66 10.69 15.87
CA ASN A 758 -35.83 9.84 15.72
C ASN A 758 -36.29 9.89 14.26
N ALA A 759 -36.44 8.74 13.62
CA ALA A 759 -36.83 8.64 12.22
C ALA A 759 -38.19 9.28 11.89
N SER A 760 -39.07 9.47 12.89
CA SER A 760 -40.37 10.16 12.75
C SER A 760 -40.31 11.68 12.95
N THR A 761 -39.17 12.21 13.38
CA THR A 761 -38.96 13.64 13.60
C THR A 761 -38.33 14.29 12.37
N TYR A 762 -38.79 15.50 12.07
CA TYR A 762 -38.21 16.36 11.04
C TYR A 762 -37.25 17.34 11.67
N TYR A 763 -36.03 17.39 11.14
CA TYR A 763 -34.94 18.25 11.60
C TYR A 763 -34.59 19.29 10.55
N THR A 764 -33.92 20.35 10.97
CA THR A 764 -33.21 21.26 10.05
C THR A 764 -31.70 21.09 10.23
N PHE A 765 -30.94 21.20 9.13
CA PHE A 765 -29.48 21.20 9.15
C PHE A 765 -28.99 22.62 8.96
N LYS A 766 -28.46 23.21 10.03
CA LYS A 766 -27.94 24.58 10.01
C LYS A 766 -26.42 24.57 9.90
N ASN A 767 -25.89 25.18 8.85
CA ASN A 767 -24.46 25.31 8.65
C ASN A 767 -23.85 26.20 9.74
N VAL A 768 -22.76 25.76 10.36
CA VAL A 768 -22.13 26.48 11.49
C VAL A 768 -21.48 27.79 11.03
N ASN A 769 -20.94 27.86 9.81
CA ASN A 769 -20.31 29.07 9.26
C ASN A 769 -21.34 30.15 8.90
N SER A 770 -22.32 29.83 8.05
CA SER A 770 -23.26 30.82 7.52
C SER A 770 -24.49 31.06 8.41
N GLY A 771 -24.83 30.09 9.26
CA GLY A 771 -26.10 30.06 10.00
C GLY A 771 -27.33 29.80 9.15
N GLN A 772 -27.19 29.46 7.86
CA GLN A 772 -28.29 29.15 6.95
C GLN A 772 -28.64 27.64 6.98
N LEU A 773 -29.82 27.29 6.48
CA LEU A 773 -30.33 25.92 6.47
C LEU A 773 -30.06 25.24 5.12
N MET A 774 -29.81 23.93 5.16
CA MET A 774 -29.82 23.09 3.97
C MET A 774 -31.22 23.03 3.36
N ASP A 775 -31.32 23.40 2.09
CA ASP A 775 -32.56 23.74 1.39
C ASP A 775 -32.57 23.09 0.00
N VAL A 776 -33.71 22.51 -0.39
CA VAL A 776 -33.93 22.09 -1.79
C VAL A 776 -34.44 23.28 -2.59
N TYR A 777 -33.66 23.68 -3.61
CA TYR A 777 -33.90 24.88 -4.39
C TYR A 777 -35.33 24.96 -4.95
N GLN A 778 -35.97 26.10 -4.72
CA GLN A 778 -37.34 26.42 -5.15
C GLN A 778 -38.43 25.42 -4.70
N ASN A 779 -38.24 24.73 -3.56
CA ASN A 779 -39.17 23.69 -3.08
C ASN A 779 -39.41 22.57 -4.10
N SER A 780 -38.47 22.32 -5.01
CA SER A 780 -38.65 21.31 -6.05
C SER A 780 -38.90 19.93 -5.45
N THR A 781 -39.75 19.13 -6.09
CA THR A 781 -39.95 17.71 -5.79
C THR A 781 -39.39 16.79 -6.89
N ALA A 782 -38.66 17.35 -7.86
CA ALA A 782 -38.07 16.60 -8.95
C ALA A 782 -36.76 15.91 -8.54
N ASP A 783 -36.44 14.80 -9.20
CA ASP A 783 -35.12 14.18 -9.15
C ASP A 783 -34.07 15.10 -9.78
N GLY A 784 -32.89 15.16 -9.16
CA GLY A 784 -31.78 16.01 -9.60
C GLY A 784 -31.90 17.48 -9.19
N ALA A 785 -32.91 17.85 -8.38
CA ALA A 785 -33.00 19.21 -7.86
C ALA A 785 -31.84 19.50 -6.91
N SER A 786 -31.18 20.64 -7.12
CA SER A 786 -29.99 21.04 -6.36
C SER A 786 -30.30 21.30 -4.88
N VAL A 787 -29.35 20.91 -4.04
CA VAL A 787 -29.34 21.24 -2.61
C VAL A 787 -28.39 22.42 -2.39
N ILE A 788 -28.91 23.44 -1.71
CA ILE A 788 -28.27 24.72 -1.47
C ILE A 788 -28.38 25.09 0.01
N GLN A 789 -27.78 26.21 0.40
CA GLN A 789 -28.14 26.89 1.65
C GLN A 789 -29.12 28.04 1.42
N TRP A 790 -30.01 28.27 2.38
CA TRP A 790 -30.92 29.42 2.37
C TRP A 790 -31.30 29.87 3.79
N PRO A 791 -31.62 31.15 4.03
CA PRO A 791 -32.17 31.60 5.31
C PRO A 791 -33.41 30.80 5.71
N SER A 792 -33.58 30.57 7.02
CA SER A 792 -34.73 29.83 7.54
C SER A 792 -36.04 30.53 7.17
N ASN A 793 -36.94 29.79 6.53
CA ASN A 793 -38.26 30.28 6.12
C ASN A 793 -39.42 29.39 6.61
N GLY A 794 -39.12 28.31 7.36
CA GLY A 794 -40.10 27.37 7.89
C GLY A 794 -40.67 26.39 6.85
N GLY A 795 -40.19 26.42 5.60
CA GLY A 795 -40.62 25.56 4.51
C GLY A 795 -40.27 24.10 4.72
N ALA A 796 -41.10 23.20 4.19
CA ALA A 796 -40.87 21.76 4.27
C ALA A 796 -39.63 21.31 3.47
N ASN A 797 -39.18 22.10 2.50
CA ASN A 797 -37.97 21.85 1.72
C ASN A 797 -36.68 22.04 2.52
N GLN A 798 -36.73 22.69 3.70
CA GLN A 798 -35.62 22.85 4.64
C GLN A 798 -35.62 21.80 5.77
N GLN A 799 -36.59 20.88 5.75
CA GLN A 799 -36.83 19.93 6.82
C GLN A 799 -36.57 18.50 6.34
N TRP A 800 -35.95 17.69 7.19
CA TRP A 800 -35.38 16.40 6.79
C TRP A 800 -35.57 15.34 7.88
N ASN A 801 -35.86 14.10 7.50
CA ASN A 801 -35.75 12.94 8.39
C ASN A 801 -34.36 12.33 8.28
N ILE A 802 -33.85 11.85 9.40
CA ILE A 802 -32.65 11.01 9.45
C ILE A 802 -33.13 9.60 9.76
N VAL A 803 -33.01 8.69 8.79
CA VAL A 803 -33.60 7.35 8.85
C VAL A 803 -32.48 6.30 8.88
N PRO A 804 -32.38 5.46 9.92
CA PRO A 804 -31.43 4.36 9.95
C PRO A 804 -31.66 3.39 8.80
N VAL A 805 -30.58 2.95 8.15
CA VAL A 805 -30.59 1.92 7.10
C VAL A 805 -30.05 0.60 7.64
N SER A 806 -28.87 0.62 8.26
CA SER A 806 -28.25 -0.53 8.92
C SER A 806 -27.27 -0.04 9.98
N GLY A 807 -27.45 -0.46 11.23
CA GLY A 807 -26.64 0.04 12.35
C GLY A 807 -26.60 1.57 12.39
N GLN A 808 -25.38 2.13 12.39
CA GLN A 808 -25.13 3.58 12.37
C GLN A 808 -25.01 4.20 10.96
N LEU A 809 -25.51 3.53 9.91
CA LEU A 809 -25.57 4.06 8.54
C LEU A 809 -26.98 4.62 8.26
N TYR A 810 -27.06 5.87 7.80
CA TYR A 810 -28.33 6.60 7.67
C TYR A 810 -28.59 7.05 6.23
N ARG A 811 -29.86 7.25 5.89
CA ARG A 811 -30.30 8.08 4.77
C ARG A 811 -30.94 9.36 5.28
N ILE A 812 -30.78 10.46 4.55
CA ILE A 812 -31.36 11.76 4.89
C ILE A 812 -32.46 12.06 3.85
N VAL A 813 -33.70 12.27 4.30
CA VAL A 813 -34.88 12.35 3.42
C VAL A 813 -35.57 13.69 3.58
N ASN A 814 -35.80 14.40 2.48
CA ASN A 814 -36.49 15.70 2.50
C ASN A 814 -37.98 15.53 2.81
N ARG A 815 -38.53 16.37 3.70
CA ARG A 815 -39.95 16.33 4.08
C ARG A 815 -40.88 16.66 2.93
N ASN A 816 -40.52 17.65 2.10
CA ASN A 816 -41.39 18.15 1.04
C ASN A 816 -41.55 17.14 -0.11
N SER A 817 -40.45 16.51 -0.52
CA SER A 817 -40.43 15.61 -1.68
C SER A 817 -40.47 14.12 -1.34
N GLY A 818 -40.07 13.74 -0.11
CA GLY A 818 -39.84 12.34 0.27
C GLY A 818 -38.59 11.72 -0.37
N LYS A 819 -37.73 12.52 -1.02
CA LYS A 819 -36.52 12.07 -1.72
C LYS A 819 -35.28 12.12 -0.83
N ALA A 820 -34.28 11.30 -1.16
CA ALA A 820 -33.05 11.21 -0.40
C ALA A 820 -32.03 12.27 -0.85
N LEU A 821 -31.19 12.70 0.10
CA LEU A 821 -29.97 13.45 -0.18
C LEU A 821 -28.98 12.55 -0.94
N ASP A 822 -28.47 13.04 -2.07
CA ASP A 822 -27.80 12.23 -3.08
C ASP A 822 -26.55 12.94 -3.64
N ILE A 823 -25.46 12.19 -3.78
CA ILE A 823 -24.31 12.61 -4.59
C ILE A 823 -24.54 12.16 -6.03
N ASN A 824 -24.59 13.13 -6.94
CA ASN A 824 -24.91 12.88 -8.33
C ASN A 824 -23.94 11.88 -8.96
N ALA A 825 -24.52 10.85 -9.60
CA ALA A 825 -23.80 9.79 -10.32
C ALA A 825 -22.70 9.10 -9.48
N SER A 826 -22.86 9.04 -8.15
CA SER A 826 -21.86 8.47 -7.25
C SER A 826 -20.47 9.08 -7.41
N SER A 827 -20.41 10.36 -7.77
CA SER A 827 -19.15 11.06 -8.04
C SER A 827 -18.21 11.04 -6.84
N HIS A 828 -16.93 10.78 -7.08
CA HIS A 828 -15.83 10.95 -6.11
C HIS A 828 -15.14 12.32 -6.25
N ARG A 829 -15.64 13.19 -7.13
CA ARG A 829 -15.02 14.50 -7.37
C ARG A 829 -15.36 15.48 -6.25
N THR A 830 -14.32 16.09 -5.69
CA THR A 830 -14.38 17.18 -4.71
C THR A 830 -15.08 18.40 -5.32
N GLY A 831 -16.01 18.99 -4.57
CA GLY A 831 -16.87 20.09 -5.01
C GLY A 831 -18.09 19.67 -5.83
N THR A 832 -18.36 18.37 -6.01
CA THR A 832 -19.62 17.93 -6.63
C THR A 832 -20.79 18.39 -5.77
N ALA A 833 -21.70 19.16 -6.38
CA ALA A 833 -22.91 19.65 -5.74
C ALA A 833 -23.87 18.50 -5.41
N LEU A 834 -24.53 18.59 -4.26
CA LEU A 834 -25.55 17.64 -3.83
C LEU A 834 -26.87 17.91 -4.55
N GLN A 835 -27.63 16.84 -4.72
CA GLN A 835 -28.99 16.88 -5.22
C GLN A 835 -29.92 16.09 -4.30
N GLN A 836 -31.23 16.21 -4.51
CA GLN A 836 -32.17 15.19 -4.06
C GLN A 836 -32.46 14.21 -5.19
N TYR A 837 -32.66 12.94 -4.86
CA TYR A 837 -33.04 11.91 -5.81
C TYR A 837 -33.92 10.85 -5.15
N THR A 838 -34.72 10.15 -5.96
CA THR A 838 -35.49 8.98 -5.51
C THR A 838 -34.56 7.99 -4.81
N TYR A 839 -34.93 7.55 -3.60
CA TYR A 839 -34.11 6.60 -2.85
C TYR A 839 -34.05 5.25 -3.59
N ASN A 840 -32.85 4.84 -3.98
CA ASN A 840 -32.59 3.59 -4.70
C ASN A 840 -31.72 2.61 -3.89
N GLY A 841 -31.24 3.02 -2.71
CA GLY A 841 -30.39 2.20 -1.85
C GLY A 841 -28.91 2.18 -2.21
N GLY A 842 -28.50 2.98 -3.20
CA GLY A 842 -27.10 3.18 -3.57
C GLY A 842 -26.28 3.82 -2.45
N ASN A 843 -25.01 3.46 -2.38
CA ASN A 843 -24.08 3.93 -1.35
C ASN A 843 -23.90 5.46 -1.35
N ASN A 844 -24.06 6.09 -2.51
CA ASN A 844 -24.00 7.55 -2.70
C ASN A 844 -25.12 8.32 -1.97
N GLN A 845 -26.15 7.63 -1.47
CA GLN A 845 -27.28 8.20 -0.71
C GLN A 845 -27.18 7.93 0.81
N LEU A 846 -26.07 7.36 1.27
CA LEU A 846 -25.89 6.92 2.65
C LEU A 846 -24.81 7.74 3.37
N TRP A 847 -25.05 7.97 4.66
CA TRP A 847 -24.33 8.98 5.42
C TRP A 847 -23.98 8.51 6.84
N TYR A 848 -22.79 8.88 7.30
CA TYR A 848 -22.38 8.85 8.70
C TYR A 848 -22.47 10.23 9.33
N PHE A 849 -22.71 10.25 10.63
CA PHE A 849 -22.68 11.45 11.46
C PHE A 849 -21.51 11.35 12.44
N GLU A 850 -20.58 12.29 12.32
CA GLU A 850 -19.39 12.37 13.15
C GLU A 850 -19.53 13.58 14.08
N PRO A 851 -19.65 13.40 15.41
CA PRO A 851 -19.78 14.52 16.33
C PRO A 851 -18.51 15.39 16.32
N THR A 852 -18.70 16.70 16.42
CA THR A 852 -17.64 17.69 16.65
C THR A 852 -17.99 18.59 17.83
N SER A 853 -17.08 19.45 18.26
CA SER A 853 -17.33 20.40 19.36
C SER A 853 -18.49 21.37 19.09
N GLY A 854 -18.88 21.57 17.82
CA GLY A 854 -19.90 22.54 17.40
C GLY A 854 -21.11 21.95 16.66
N GLY A 855 -21.20 20.62 16.49
CA GLY A 855 -22.27 19.98 15.73
C GLY A 855 -21.85 18.62 15.19
N TYR A 856 -22.10 18.38 13.91
CA TYR A 856 -21.71 17.16 13.20
C TYR A 856 -21.01 17.49 11.89
N VAL A 857 -20.04 16.66 11.54
CA VAL A 857 -19.61 16.43 10.16
C VAL A 857 -20.46 15.30 9.60
N ILE A 858 -20.98 15.48 8.38
CA ILE A 858 -21.84 14.49 7.73
C ILE A 858 -21.06 13.91 6.55
N ARG A 859 -20.65 12.64 6.65
CA ARG A 859 -19.78 11.97 5.68
C ARG A 859 -20.58 11.05 4.77
N ASN A 860 -20.34 11.13 3.46
CA ASN A 860 -20.90 10.19 2.50
C ASN A 860 -20.22 8.82 2.63
N PHE A 861 -21.00 7.75 2.56
CA PHE A 861 -20.46 6.39 2.63
C PHE A 861 -19.63 6.00 1.39
N GLU A 862 -20.09 6.39 0.19
CA GLU A 862 -19.45 6.03 -1.08
C GLU A 862 -18.17 6.84 -1.32
N SER A 863 -18.27 8.17 -1.33
CA SER A 863 -17.14 9.04 -1.67
C SER A 863 -16.20 9.32 -0.50
N ARG A 864 -16.62 8.98 0.73
CA ARG A 864 -15.92 9.27 2.00
C ARG A 864 -15.67 10.74 2.27
N GLN A 865 -16.21 11.64 1.44
CA GLN A 865 -16.15 13.08 1.60
C GLN A 865 -17.28 13.60 2.49
N VAL A 866 -17.19 14.85 2.92
CA VAL A 866 -18.11 15.47 3.88
C VAL A 866 -18.97 16.55 3.22
N LEU A 867 -20.18 16.75 3.73
CA LEU A 867 -21.04 17.86 3.35
C LEU A 867 -20.38 19.20 3.70
N GLU A 868 -20.37 20.11 2.75
CA GLU A 868 -19.97 21.49 2.96
C GLU A 868 -20.90 22.48 2.26
N VAL A 869 -20.79 23.75 2.65
CA VAL A 869 -21.18 24.86 1.76
C VAL A 869 -19.95 25.30 0.97
N GLY A 870 -20.05 25.21 -0.36
CA GLY A 870 -18.92 25.36 -1.26
C GLY A 870 -18.16 26.68 -1.07
N GLY A 871 -16.83 26.57 -0.93
CA GLY A 871 -15.92 27.71 -0.79
C GLY A 871 -16.17 28.57 0.47
N GLY A 872 -16.84 28.03 1.48
CA GLY A 872 -17.18 28.77 2.71
C GLY A 872 -18.18 29.91 2.50
N SER A 873 -18.91 29.92 1.39
CA SER A 873 -19.83 31.00 1.04
C SER A 873 -20.92 31.20 2.09
N THR A 874 -21.27 32.46 2.36
CA THR A 874 -22.42 32.83 3.19
C THR A 874 -23.59 33.38 2.38
N ALA A 875 -23.50 33.31 1.04
CA ALA A 875 -24.53 33.82 0.15
C ALA A 875 -25.74 32.87 0.08
N ASN A 876 -26.93 33.46 -0.05
CA ASN A 876 -28.16 32.71 -0.31
C ASN A 876 -28.04 31.97 -1.64
N GLY A 877 -28.39 30.68 -1.65
CA GLY A 877 -28.33 29.86 -2.87
C GLY A 877 -26.95 29.29 -3.18
N ALA A 878 -25.96 29.49 -2.32
CA ALA A 878 -24.69 28.78 -2.46
C ALA A 878 -24.93 27.27 -2.39
N ALA A 879 -24.23 26.52 -3.24
CA ALA A 879 -24.39 25.07 -3.33
C ALA A 879 -23.91 24.39 -2.05
N VAL A 880 -24.65 23.37 -1.63
CA VAL A 880 -24.11 22.34 -0.74
C VAL A 880 -23.41 21.32 -1.61
N SER A 881 -22.15 21.05 -1.33
CA SER A 881 -21.28 20.13 -2.09
C SER A 881 -20.66 19.09 -1.15
N GLN A 882 -20.07 18.05 -1.75
CA GLN A 882 -19.11 17.24 -1.01
C GLN A 882 -17.72 17.84 -1.15
N TRP A 883 -16.95 17.77 -0.07
CA TRP A 883 -15.55 18.14 -0.07
C TRP A 883 -14.79 17.24 0.88
N MET A 884 -13.49 17.12 0.68
CA MET A 884 -12.59 16.53 1.65
C MET A 884 -12.76 17.20 3.04
N PRO A 885 -12.66 16.45 4.15
CA PRO A 885 -12.74 17.02 5.47
C PRO A 885 -11.54 17.95 5.69
N LEU A 886 -11.80 19.22 6.03
CA LEU A 886 -10.79 20.27 6.30
C LEU A 886 -10.90 20.80 7.74
N ASN A 887 -11.79 20.20 8.55
CA ASN A 887 -12.18 20.67 9.88
C ASN A 887 -12.63 22.16 9.91
N GLN A 888 -13.31 22.62 8.85
CA GLN A 888 -13.78 24.00 8.73
C GLN A 888 -15.24 24.15 9.15
N SER A 889 -15.62 25.35 9.62
CA SER A 889 -16.98 25.63 10.10
C SER A 889 -18.05 25.52 9.01
N ASN A 890 -17.70 25.67 7.73
CA ASN A 890 -18.62 25.48 6.60
C ASN A 890 -18.90 24.00 6.30
N GLN A 891 -18.19 23.07 6.95
CA GLN A 891 -18.40 21.62 6.88
C GLN A 891 -19.08 21.06 8.14
N ALA A 892 -19.30 21.91 9.14
CA ALA A 892 -19.99 21.55 10.37
C ALA A 892 -21.45 21.97 10.33
N TRP A 893 -22.33 21.09 10.80
CA TRP A 893 -23.78 21.25 10.76
C TRP A 893 -24.38 21.01 12.14
N THR A 894 -25.25 21.90 12.60
CA THR A 894 -26.11 21.65 13.77
C THR A 894 -27.44 21.06 13.32
N ILE A 895 -27.92 20.05 14.05
CA ILE A 895 -29.21 19.40 13.81
C ILE A 895 -30.20 19.96 14.83
N GLN A 896 -31.29 20.56 14.36
CA GLN A 896 -32.27 21.28 15.20
C GLN A 896 -33.69 20.75 14.99
#